data_AF-V7BMA4-F1
#
_entry.id   AF-V7BMA4-F1
#
_cell.length_a   1.000
_cell.length_b   1.000
_cell.length_c   1.000
_cell.angle_alpha   90.00
_cell.angle_beta   90.00
_cell.angle_gamma   90.00
#
_symmetry.space_group_name_H-M   'P 1'
#
loop_
_entity.id
_entity.type
_entity.pdbx_description
1 polymer ?
#
loop_
_entity_poly.entity_id
_entity_poly.type
_entity_poly.pdbx_seq_one_letter_code
_entity_poly.pdbx_strand_id
1 'polypeptide(L)'
;MLVTQQWRMRLSDDHSLARGRGKGTVSQNMHGVQVKQIVIAAGETTEKYEFQLIQEIIKEASRKLNHTILHIAEYPVGIETRISEVMPLLHIEPGEDIRVIGIHGLGGLGKTTIAGALYNLIADQFEATSFLADTRESSNQRQGLVQLQESLLFYTVEDKNIKLGSIYKGIPIIKKRLCCKKLQALAGGRDWFGFGSVIIITTRDKHLMAAHQVDKTYEVKKLNHGEAFELFTWSAFKRKAPDAGYLEICNRAVLYAEGLPLALKVMGSNLFGKTVAEWKSALGKYEKIPSREVQNVLRVTYDNLEENEKEIFLDVARFFKGETMEYVEKTLQACGFYPTFGISVLIYRSLVSIDEYNRLRIHDLIQDMGREIVREVSPIELGKRSRLWHHEDVFEVLTENTVRAIIQSMMVNLPDDYMVHLKDDSLKMMKDLKILTVRNGHFFGSPQHLPNNLRLLDWMKYPSSLPSSFQPKKLVVLNLSSGSRFTMQEPFKYLDSLTSMDLSSCELLTKLPEISRAPNLTELNLDYCTNLEEVNEFVGFLEKLVEFRAYGRTKLKVFPSAIRLTSLRSLILNWCSSLQNFPAILGKMDNLMSLSIEGTCIKELPSSIGNLYGLQELSMTSCLSLKELPHNFDMLQSLTNLDMDGCPQLRNFLTKLTNMGESTHTFDNIQSLNLENCGLIDEDLPVIFNSFPKLASIETFEGWVLQVMVPGTRVPAWFDHVTKGEYMTFWVREKFPAIIICFALEVESEMEKIFNREIRFYINGEEVYELEIPRGFSDMVTDHVWLYDLRTHSSIHWPSLDSYQMDGWNQVEIACEKISGASNVTVSWCGVHVFKQEANMKDILLTDPDANSDLESEKKHQLGTDQNQDKNLLNEKTLNGVTKDSMLSLTHEDIGGVK
;
A
#
# COMPACT_ATOMS: atom_id res chain seq x y z
N MET A 1 8.41 18.61 -25.64
CA MET A 1 9.22 19.47 -26.53
C MET A 1 9.31 20.87 -25.93
N LEU A 2 10.52 21.44 -25.88
CA LEU A 2 10.77 22.79 -25.36
C LEU A 2 10.42 23.87 -26.40
N VAL A 3 10.05 25.07 -25.93
CA VAL A 3 10.79 26.30 -26.29
C VAL A 3 10.86 27.21 -25.06
N THR A 4 12.08 27.44 -24.57
CA THR A 4 12.43 28.48 -23.58
C THR A 4 12.96 29.72 -24.28
N GLN A 5 12.64 30.93 -23.81
CA GLN A 5 13.53 32.08 -23.96
C GLN A 5 13.56 32.94 -22.69
N GLN A 6 14.76 33.10 -22.13
CA GLN A 6 15.10 34.14 -21.17
C GLN A 6 15.45 35.43 -21.91
N TRP A 7 15.18 36.60 -21.32
CA TRP A 7 16.05 37.77 -21.49
C TRP A 7 16.22 38.52 -20.15
N ARG A 8 17.47 38.68 -19.72
CA ARG A 8 17.89 39.65 -18.71
C ARG A 8 18.24 40.97 -19.40
N MET A 9 17.90 42.10 -18.80
CA MET A 9 18.87 43.19 -18.60
C MET A 9 18.45 44.10 -17.44
N ARG A 10 19.41 44.82 -16.86
CA ARG A 10 19.28 45.59 -15.61
C ARG A 10 20.20 46.81 -15.68
N LEU A 11 19.76 47.94 -15.10
CA LEU A 11 20.51 49.18 -14.88
C LEU A 11 20.79 50.00 -16.17
N SER A 12 20.88 51.34 -16.13
CA SER A 12 20.77 52.32 -15.03
C SER A 12 19.57 53.29 -15.29
N ASP A 13 19.40 54.52 -14.76
CA ASP A 13 20.23 55.43 -13.97
C ASP A 13 19.38 56.43 -13.13
N ASP A 14 20.05 57.32 -12.36
CA ASP A 14 19.47 58.34 -11.48
C ASP A 14 18.81 59.55 -12.20
N HIS A 15 17.69 60.06 -11.66
CA HIS A 15 17.75 61.32 -10.88
C HIS A 15 16.44 61.70 -10.15
N SER A 16 16.63 62.31 -8.98
CA SER A 16 15.61 62.85 -8.09
C SER A 16 15.02 64.19 -8.54
N LEU A 17 13.72 64.42 -8.24
CA LEU A 17 13.26 65.59 -7.47
C LEU A 17 11.75 65.50 -7.12
N ALA A 18 11.37 66.14 -6.02
CA ALA A 18 10.09 65.93 -5.34
C ALA A 18 9.03 67.01 -5.62
N ARG A 19 7.74 66.62 -5.60
CA ARG A 19 6.71 67.11 -4.64
C ARG A 19 5.27 66.75 -5.07
N GLY A 20 4.39 66.49 -4.09
CA GLY A 20 2.99 66.94 -4.18
C GLY A 20 1.86 65.92 -4.35
N ARG A 21 1.55 65.17 -3.28
CA ARG A 21 0.21 64.66 -2.88
C ARG A 21 -0.89 64.48 -3.97
N GLY A 22 -1.13 63.22 -4.34
CA GLY A 22 -2.33 62.51 -3.90
C GLY A 22 -3.65 62.63 -4.68
N LYS A 23 -3.96 61.58 -5.44
CA LYS A 23 -5.19 60.74 -5.32
C LYS A 23 -5.00 59.47 -6.16
N GLY A 24 -5.63 58.37 -5.75
CA GLY A 24 -5.38 57.05 -6.35
C GLY A 24 -6.00 56.91 -7.74
N THR A 25 -5.27 56.27 -8.65
CA THR A 25 -5.74 55.89 -9.98
C THR A 25 -5.52 54.39 -10.17
N VAL A 26 -6.57 53.68 -10.55
CA VAL A 26 -6.47 52.30 -11.04
C VAL A 26 -5.99 52.36 -12.49
N SER A 27 -4.80 51.84 -12.78
CA SER A 27 -4.39 51.50 -14.16
C SER A 27 -4.96 50.12 -14.47
N GLN A 28 -5.92 50.00 -15.38
CA GLN A 28 -5.63 49.79 -16.80
C GLN A 28 -4.61 48.67 -17.03
N ASN A 29 -5.11 47.49 -17.41
CA ASN A 29 -4.50 46.75 -18.49
C ASN A 29 -5.57 46.37 -19.51
N MET A 30 -5.23 46.74 -20.73
CA MET A 30 -5.87 46.48 -22.01
C MET A 30 -6.35 45.04 -22.19
N HIS A 31 -7.50 44.88 -22.84
CA HIS A 31 -7.58 44.18 -24.14
C HIS A 31 -8.67 44.90 -24.97
N GLY A 32 -8.25 45.75 -25.90
CA GLY A 32 -9.17 46.47 -26.78
C GLY A 32 -9.69 45.55 -27.87
N VAL A 33 -10.97 45.17 -27.81
CA VAL A 33 -11.61 44.37 -28.86
C VAL A 33 -11.70 45.19 -30.15
N GLN A 34 -11.17 44.66 -31.25
CA GLN A 34 -11.24 45.25 -32.57
C GLN A 34 -12.66 45.17 -33.16
N VAL A 35 -13.54 46.11 -32.80
CA VAL A 35 -14.91 46.21 -33.38
C VAL A 35 -14.90 47.06 -34.67
N LYS A 36 -13.91 46.87 -35.55
CA LYS A 36 -13.75 47.69 -36.78
C LYS A 36 -13.31 46.96 -38.06
N GLN A 37 -13.40 45.62 -38.11
CA GLN A 37 -12.88 44.84 -39.24
C GLN A 37 -13.74 43.63 -39.64
N ILE A 38 -15.08 43.78 -39.69
CA ILE A 38 -16.01 42.80 -40.29
C ILE A 38 -17.06 43.47 -41.21
N VAL A 39 -16.68 44.53 -41.95
CA VAL A 39 -17.58 45.18 -42.95
C VAL A 39 -16.85 45.57 -44.25
N ILE A 40 -16.01 44.68 -44.80
CA ILE A 40 -15.51 44.80 -46.18
C ILE A 40 -15.33 43.40 -46.82
N ALA A 41 -16.41 42.59 -46.88
CA ALA A 41 -16.42 41.32 -47.64
C ALA A 41 -17.83 40.78 -47.95
N ALA A 42 -18.84 41.63 -48.14
CA ALA A 42 -20.16 41.22 -48.61
C ALA A 42 -20.76 42.30 -49.52
N GLY A 43 -20.63 42.11 -50.82
CA GLY A 43 -21.32 42.93 -51.81
C GLY A 43 -22.78 42.50 -51.91
N GLU A 44 -23.67 43.46 -51.63
CA GLU A 44 -25.12 43.46 -51.89
C GLU A 44 -26.01 42.47 -51.11
N THR A 45 -27.14 43.01 -50.66
CA THR A 45 -28.18 42.43 -49.79
C THR A 45 -27.79 42.23 -48.32
N THR A 46 -28.79 42.49 -47.43
CA THR A 46 -28.95 42.01 -46.03
C THR A 46 -28.84 42.98 -44.83
N GLU A 47 -29.69 44.02 -44.76
CA GLU A 47 -30.08 44.65 -43.46
C GLU A 47 -30.49 43.61 -42.39
N LYS A 48 -31.05 42.47 -42.85
CA LYS A 48 -31.48 41.35 -42.02
C LYS A 48 -30.31 40.61 -41.35
N TYR A 49 -29.13 40.53 -41.98
CA TYR A 49 -27.94 39.91 -41.37
C TYR A 49 -27.26 40.86 -40.39
N GLU A 50 -27.16 42.16 -40.70
CA GLU A 50 -26.63 43.14 -39.73
C GLU A 50 -27.47 43.16 -38.45
N PHE A 51 -28.81 43.14 -38.57
CA PHE A 51 -29.68 43.02 -37.41
C PHE A 51 -29.46 41.71 -36.64
N GLN A 52 -29.31 40.57 -37.32
CA GLN A 52 -29.01 39.29 -36.65
C GLN A 52 -27.64 39.30 -35.95
N LEU A 53 -26.60 39.83 -36.59
CA LEU A 53 -25.26 39.94 -36.02
C LEU A 53 -25.24 40.87 -34.81
N ILE A 54 -25.95 42.00 -34.89
CA ILE A 54 -26.12 42.94 -33.75
C ILE A 54 -26.92 42.26 -32.63
N GLN A 55 -27.97 41.48 -32.93
CA GLN A 55 -28.69 40.70 -31.93
C GLN A 55 -27.79 39.63 -31.28
N GLU A 56 -26.93 38.94 -32.04
CA GLU A 56 -25.97 37.98 -31.47
C GLU A 56 -24.91 38.68 -30.61
N ILE A 57 -24.36 39.81 -31.04
CA ILE A 57 -23.41 40.61 -30.25
C ILE A 57 -24.07 41.15 -28.97
N ILE A 58 -25.30 41.66 -29.04
CA ILE A 58 -26.06 42.13 -27.86
C ILE A 58 -26.39 40.95 -26.94
N LYS A 59 -26.77 39.79 -27.48
CA LYS A 59 -27.06 38.57 -26.72
C LYS A 59 -25.80 38.05 -26.03
N GLU A 60 -24.67 37.97 -26.71
CA GLU A 60 -23.39 37.52 -26.14
C GLU A 60 -22.82 38.54 -25.13
N ALA A 61 -22.91 39.83 -25.41
CA ALA A 61 -22.53 40.87 -24.47
C ALA A 61 -23.41 40.85 -23.22
N SER A 62 -24.74 40.69 -23.37
CA SER A 62 -25.67 40.54 -22.25
C SER A 62 -25.41 39.25 -21.47
N ARG A 63 -25.06 38.15 -22.14
CA ARG A 63 -24.69 36.87 -21.51
C ARG A 63 -23.46 37.00 -20.62
N LYS A 64 -22.48 37.83 -21.03
CA LYS A 64 -21.28 38.16 -20.24
C LYS A 64 -21.48 39.25 -19.19
N LEU A 65 -22.43 40.18 -19.38
CA LEU A 65 -22.68 41.31 -18.48
C LEU A 65 -23.73 41.04 -17.40
N ASN A 66 -24.74 40.21 -17.67
CA ASN A 66 -25.83 39.91 -16.74
C ASN A 66 -25.53 38.74 -15.79
N HIS A 67 -24.35 38.10 -15.91
CA HIS A 67 -24.02 36.95 -15.07
C HIS A 67 -23.72 37.38 -13.63
N THR A 68 -24.53 36.90 -12.68
CA THR A 68 -24.31 37.15 -11.26
C THR A 68 -23.17 36.26 -10.75
N ILE A 69 -21.99 36.85 -10.53
CA ILE A 69 -20.85 36.16 -9.94
C ILE A 69 -21.18 35.82 -8.48
N LEU A 70 -21.09 34.53 -8.13
CA LEU A 70 -21.30 34.05 -6.77
C LEU A 70 -20.13 34.48 -5.86
N HIS A 71 -20.42 34.99 -4.67
CA HIS A 71 -19.40 35.23 -3.66
C HIS A 71 -18.92 33.90 -3.05
N ILE A 72 -17.68 33.52 -3.35
CA ILE A 72 -17.12 32.20 -2.99
C ILE A 72 -16.56 32.19 -1.55
N ALA A 73 -15.66 33.13 -1.25
CA ALA A 73 -15.05 33.29 0.07
C ALA A 73 -14.42 34.68 0.17
N GLU A 74 -14.37 35.24 1.39
CA GLU A 74 -13.62 36.48 1.70
C GLU A 74 -12.13 36.32 1.36
N TYR A 75 -11.59 35.13 1.63
CA TYR A 75 -10.23 34.71 1.29
C TYR A 75 -10.27 33.30 0.66
N PRO A 76 -10.21 33.18 -0.68
CA PRO A 76 -10.06 31.90 -1.36
C PRO A 76 -8.62 31.38 -1.17
N VAL A 77 -8.47 30.13 -0.74
CA VAL A 77 -7.17 29.47 -0.55
C VAL A 77 -7.31 28.01 -1.00
N GLY A 78 -6.41 27.55 -1.88
CA GLY A 78 -6.42 26.19 -2.41
C GLY A 78 -7.64 25.84 -3.27
N ILE A 79 -8.34 26.84 -3.84
CA ILE A 79 -9.49 26.55 -4.69
C ILE A 79 -9.03 26.19 -6.10
N GLU A 80 -8.00 26.88 -6.59
CA GLU A 80 -7.43 26.77 -7.93
C GLU A 80 -6.82 25.39 -8.19
N THR A 81 -6.17 24.81 -7.18
CA THR A 81 -5.64 23.44 -7.21
C THR A 81 -6.76 22.42 -7.40
N ARG A 82 -7.85 22.56 -6.65
CA ARG A 82 -9.02 21.66 -6.69
C ARG A 82 -9.88 21.87 -7.94
N ILE A 83 -9.99 23.10 -8.45
CA ILE A 83 -10.57 23.38 -9.78
C ILE A 83 -9.78 22.67 -10.86
N SER A 84 -8.44 22.74 -10.84
CA SER A 84 -7.58 22.09 -11.84
C SER A 84 -7.76 20.56 -11.87
N GLU A 85 -8.08 19.94 -10.72
CA GLU A 85 -8.42 18.50 -10.65
C GLU A 85 -9.82 18.18 -11.18
N VAL A 86 -10.80 19.07 -11.00
CA VAL A 86 -12.20 18.84 -11.43
C VAL A 86 -12.45 19.23 -12.88
N MET A 87 -11.73 20.22 -13.42
CA MET A 87 -11.93 20.73 -14.78
C MET A 87 -11.87 19.64 -15.87
N PRO A 88 -10.92 18.68 -15.85
CA PRO A 88 -10.90 17.58 -16.82
C PRO A 88 -12.15 16.69 -16.79
N LEU A 89 -12.85 16.61 -15.66
CA LEU A 89 -14.07 15.79 -15.51
C LEU A 89 -15.30 16.41 -16.20
N LEU A 90 -15.23 17.70 -16.56
CA LEU A 90 -16.29 18.44 -17.26
C LEU A 90 -16.32 18.21 -18.77
N HIS A 91 -15.30 17.58 -19.35
CA HIS A 91 -15.28 17.30 -20.79
C HIS A 91 -16.44 16.37 -21.17
N ILE A 92 -17.13 16.74 -22.25
CA ILE A 92 -18.22 15.98 -22.89
C ILE A 92 -17.66 15.48 -24.21
N GLU A 93 -17.66 14.16 -24.42
CA GLU A 93 -17.17 13.56 -25.66
C GLU A 93 -18.20 13.69 -26.80
N PRO A 94 -17.76 13.71 -28.08
CA PRO A 94 -18.67 13.76 -29.22
C PRO A 94 -19.59 12.52 -29.27
N GLY A 95 -20.83 12.67 -28.79
CA GLY A 95 -21.82 11.60 -28.70
C GLY A 95 -22.43 11.41 -27.30
N GLU A 96 -21.91 12.09 -26.27
CA GLU A 96 -22.52 12.11 -24.93
C GLU A 96 -23.57 13.23 -24.80
N ASP A 97 -24.80 12.88 -24.41
CA ASP A 97 -25.89 13.86 -24.30
C ASP A 97 -25.76 14.81 -23.09
N ILE A 98 -25.38 14.29 -21.91
CA ILE A 98 -25.40 15.01 -20.62
C ILE A 98 -24.26 14.48 -19.75
N ARG A 99 -23.56 15.37 -19.02
CA ARG A 99 -22.55 15.02 -18.03
C ARG A 99 -23.02 15.34 -16.60
N VAL A 100 -22.97 14.35 -15.71
CA VAL A 100 -23.28 14.46 -14.28
C VAL A 100 -22.00 14.21 -13.46
N ILE A 101 -21.61 15.20 -12.64
CA ILE A 101 -20.42 15.16 -11.78
C ILE A 101 -20.82 15.18 -10.31
N GLY A 102 -20.25 14.25 -9.54
CA GLY A 102 -20.50 14.12 -8.10
C GLY A 102 -19.31 14.56 -7.25
N ILE A 103 -19.39 15.72 -6.62
CA ILE A 103 -18.39 16.22 -5.66
C ILE A 103 -18.76 15.73 -4.25
N HIS A 104 -17.94 14.87 -3.64
CA HIS A 104 -18.22 14.26 -2.33
C HIS A 104 -17.08 14.38 -1.31
N GLY A 105 -17.32 13.90 -0.09
CA GLY A 105 -16.38 13.92 1.04
C GLY A 105 -16.99 14.48 2.33
N LEU A 106 -16.17 14.65 3.36
CA LEU A 106 -16.55 15.13 4.70
C LEU A 106 -17.25 16.51 4.73
N GLY A 107 -18.12 16.73 5.73
CA GLY A 107 -18.71 18.04 6.03
C GLY A 107 -17.64 19.09 6.37
N GLY A 108 -17.80 20.32 5.88
CA GLY A 108 -16.84 21.41 6.15
C GLY A 108 -15.61 21.49 5.23
N LEU A 109 -15.40 20.51 4.31
CA LEU A 109 -14.32 20.51 3.32
C LEU A 109 -14.44 21.56 2.19
N GLY A 110 -15.52 22.34 2.13
CA GLY A 110 -15.69 23.37 1.09
C GLY A 110 -16.23 22.86 -0.26
N LYS A 111 -16.90 21.69 -0.31
CA LYS A 111 -17.56 21.18 -1.55
C LYS A 111 -18.42 22.23 -2.26
N THR A 112 -19.29 22.92 -1.52
CA THR A 112 -20.16 23.99 -2.03
C THR A 112 -19.35 25.19 -2.55
N THR A 113 -18.21 25.48 -1.91
CA THR A 113 -17.27 26.54 -2.30
C THR A 113 -16.58 26.19 -3.62
N ILE A 114 -16.13 24.94 -3.80
CA ILE A 114 -15.55 24.44 -5.06
C ILE A 114 -16.62 24.45 -6.17
N ALA A 115 -17.83 23.95 -5.90
CA ALA A 115 -18.92 23.96 -6.87
C ALA A 115 -19.32 25.38 -7.30
N GLY A 116 -19.36 26.34 -6.37
CA GLY A 116 -19.62 27.75 -6.68
C GLY A 116 -18.49 28.40 -7.49
N ALA A 117 -17.23 28.09 -7.18
CA ALA A 117 -16.09 28.60 -7.94
C ALA A 117 -16.04 28.03 -9.37
N LEU A 118 -16.37 26.73 -9.50
CA LEU A 118 -16.53 26.06 -10.79
C LEU A 118 -17.68 26.65 -11.60
N TYR A 119 -18.83 26.92 -10.96
CA TYR A 119 -19.96 27.64 -11.55
C TYR A 119 -19.54 29.00 -12.11
N ASN A 120 -18.83 29.82 -11.33
CA ASN A 120 -18.33 31.12 -11.80
C ASN A 120 -17.37 31.02 -13.00
N LEU A 121 -16.68 29.89 -13.18
CA LEU A 121 -15.69 29.68 -14.23
C LEU A 121 -16.29 29.18 -15.56
N ILE A 122 -17.41 28.44 -15.52
CA ILE A 122 -17.99 27.78 -16.71
C ILE A 122 -19.40 28.25 -17.08
N ALA A 123 -20.07 29.02 -16.23
CA ALA A 123 -21.45 29.43 -16.47
C ALA A 123 -21.64 30.21 -17.79
N ASP A 124 -20.61 30.93 -18.24
CA ASP A 124 -20.55 31.62 -19.54
C ASP A 124 -20.35 30.69 -20.74
N GLN A 125 -20.55 29.38 -20.59
CA GLN A 125 -20.53 28.36 -21.65
C GLN A 125 -21.88 27.66 -21.86
N PHE A 126 -22.92 28.10 -21.12
CA PHE A 126 -24.27 27.54 -21.13
C PHE A 126 -25.32 28.60 -21.53
N GLU A 127 -26.52 28.14 -21.89
CA GLU A 127 -27.64 29.00 -22.28
C GLU A 127 -28.48 29.47 -21.08
N ALA A 128 -28.46 28.68 -20.00
CA ALA A 128 -29.08 29.00 -18.74
C ALA A 128 -28.37 28.23 -17.62
N THR A 129 -28.32 28.82 -16.43
CA THR A 129 -27.53 28.34 -15.30
C THR A 129 -28.33 28.47 -14.00
N SER A 130 -28.08 27.59 -13.04
CA SER A 130 -28.74 27.64 -11.74
C SER A 130 -27.84 27.07 -10.64
N PHE A 131 -27.72 27.81 -9.54
CA PHE A 131 -27.01 27.38 -8.34
C PHE A 131 -28.00 27.28 -7.17
N LEU A 132 -28.28 26.06 -6.72
CA LEU A 132 -29.15 25.79 -5.57
C LEU A 132 -28.28 25.52 -4.34
N ALA A 133 -28.07 26.53 -3.52
CA ALA A 133 -27.38 26.39 -2.24
C ALA A 133 -28.26 25.67 -1.20
N ASP A 134 -27.62 25.03 -0.22
CA ASP A 134 -28.22 24.51 1.03
C ASP A 134 -29.51 23.70 0.89
N THR A 135 -29.59 22.93 -0.21
CA THR A 135 -30.77 22.16 -0.62
C THR A 135 -31.32 21.23 0.45
N ARG A 136 -30.47 20.65 1.30
CA ARG A 136 -30.89 19.81 2.45
C ARG A 136 -31.62 20.62 3.53
N GLU A 137 -31.17 21.83 3.83
CA GLU A 137 -31.81 22.67 4.85
C GLU A 137 -33.12 23.23 4.30
N SER A 138 -33.12 23.67 3.03
CA SER A 138 -34.33 24.09 2.32
C SER A 138 -35.36 22.96 2.22
N SER A 139 -34.98 21.73 1.85
CA SER A 139 -35.93 20.62 1.67
C SER A 139 -36.67 20.21 2.94
N ASN A 140 -36.05 20.41 4.12
CA ASN A 140 -36.64 20.09 5.42
C ASN A 140 -37.72 21.10 5.86
N GLN A 141 -37.83 22.26 5.19
CA GLN A 141 -38.84 23.26 5.51
C GLN A 141 -40.20 22.89 4.91
N ARG A 142 -41.29 23.35 5.56
CA ARG A 142 -42.66 23.14 5.06
C ARG A 142 -42.84 23.85 3.72
N GLN A 143 -43.11 23.09 2.66
CA GLN A 143 -43.11 23.52 1.24
C GLN A 143 -41.73 23.77 0.59
N GLY A 144 -40.61 23.50 1.27
CA GLY A 144 -39.26 23.82 0.77
C GLY A 144 -38.88 23.15 -0.56
N LEU A 145 -39.32 21.91 -0.80
CA LEU A 145 -39.15 21.25 -2.10
C LEU A 145 -39.88 21.96 -3.26
N VAL A 146 -41.00 22.63 -2.99
CA VAL A 146 -41.71 23.44 -4.00
C VAL A 146 -40.94 24.73 -4.27
N GLN A 147 -40.39 25.35 -3.22
CA GLN A 147 -39.55 26.54 -3.35
C GLN A 147 -38.28 26.26 -4.15
N LEU A 148 -37.60 25.12 -3.93
CA LEU A 148 -36.44 24.72 -4.73
C LEU A 148 -36.78 24.54 -6.22
N GLN A 149 -37.96 23.99 -6.52
CA GLN A 149 -38.47 23.89 -7.90
C GLN A 149 -38.78 25.26 -8.52
N GLU A 150 -39.36 26.19 -7.75
CA GLU A 150 -39.63 27.57 -8.16
C GLU A 150 -38.31 28.35 -8.39
N SER A 151 -37.32 28.21 -7.51
CA SER A 151 -35.98 28.79 -7.67
C SER A 151 -35.25 28.25 -8.90
N LEU A 152 -35.30 26.93 -9.16
CA LEU A 152 -34.70 26.34 -10.36
C LEU A 152 -35.28 26.97 -11.63
N LEU A 153 -36.61 27.11 -11.71
CA LEU A 153 -37.29 27.72 -12.86
C LEU A 153 -37.04 29.23 -12.97
N PHE A 154 -36.94 29.95 -11.84
CA PHE A 154 -36.61 31.37 -11.81
C PHE A 154 -35.25 31.64 -12.48
N TYR A 155 -34.20 30.90 -12.10
CA TYR A 155 -32.86 31.08 -12.66
C TYR A 155 -32.73 30.56 -14.10
N THR A 156 -33.44 29.49 -14.47
CA THR A 156 -33.30 28.87 -15.80
C THR A 156 -34.22 29.44 -16.88
N VAL A 157 -35.29 30.15 -16.51
CA VAL A 157 -36.33 30.62 -17.45
C VAL A 157 -36.68 32.11 -17.30
N GLU A 158 -36.08 32.83 -16.34
CA GLU A 158 -36.29 34.27 -16.06
C GLU A 158 -37.75 34.70 -15.76
N ASP A 159 -38.65 33.72 -15.60
CA ASP A 159 -40.09 33.90 -15.38
C ASP A 159 -40.36 34.15 -13.89
N LYS A 160 -40.38 35.44 -13.51
CA LYS A 160 -40.37 35.91 -12.11
C LYS A 160 -41.67 35.65 -11.32
N ASN A 161 -42.70 35.07 -11.95
CA ASN A 161 -44.05 34.94 -11.38
C ASN A 161 -44.53 33.48 -11.23
N ILE A 162 -43.65 32.49 -11.41
CA ILE A 162 -44.02 31.07 -11.29
C ILE A 162 -44.38 30.73 -9.84
N LYS A 163 -45.61 30.22 -9.64
CA LYS A 163 -46.03 29.50 -8.44
C LYS A 163 -46.53 28.11 -8.84
N LEU A 164 -45.87 27.07 -8.37
CA LEU A 164 -46.16 25.68 -8.70
C LEU A 164 -47.20 25.08 -7.76
N GLY A 165 -47.17 25.48 -6.48
CA GLY A 165 -48.11 25.07 -5.43
C GLY A 165 -48.07 23.59 -5.02
N SER A 166 -47.40 22.72 -5.79
CA SER A 166 -47.22 21.29 -5.49
C SER A 166 -46.06 20.70 -6.30
N ILE A 167 -45.28 19.83 -5.66
CA ILE A 167 -44.12 19.13 -6.25
C ILE A 167 -44.53 18.36 -7.51
N TYR A 168 -45.67 17.66 -7.45
CA TYR A 168 -46.20 16.84 -8.54
C TYR A 168 -46.64 17.67 -9.76
N LYS A 169 -47.01 18.94 -9.56
CA LYS A 169 -47.30 19.88 -10.66
C LYS A 169 -46.01 20.49 -11.23
N GLY A 170 -45.00 20.68 -10.38
CA GLY A 170 -43.70 21.22 -10.78
C GLY A 170 -42.91 20.32 -11.73
N ILE A 171 -42.80 19.02 -11.42
CA ILE A 171 -42.02 18.04 -12.20
C ILE A 171 -42.27 18.11 -13.72
N PRO A 172 -43.51 17.98 -14.25
CA PRO A 172 -43.75 18.03 -15.69
C PRO A 172 -43.51 19.41 -16.31
N ILE A 173 -43.67 20.50 -15.54
CA ILE A 173 -43.37 21.86 -15.99
C ILE A 173 -41.86 22.07 -16.14
N ILE A 174 -41.07 21.57 -15.19
CA ILE A 174 -39.61 21.59 -15.23
C ILE A 174 -39.11 20.78 -16.42
N LYS A 175 -39.49 19.50 -16.53
CA LYS A 175 -39.07 18.62 -17.62
C LYS A 175 -39.36 19.23 -19.00
N LYS A 176 -40.56 19.81 -19.20
CA LYS A 176 -40.93 20.47 -20.47
C LYS A 176 -40.14 21.75 -20.77
N ARG A 177 -39.67 22.49 -19.76
CA ARG A 177 -38.94 23.75 -19.95
C ARG A 177 -37.42 23.57 -20.04
N LEU A 178 -36.87 22.51 -19.48
CA LEU A 178 -35.42 22.26 -19.43
C LEU A 178 -34.90 21.35 -20.57
N CYS A 179 -35.74 20.49 -21.15
CA CYS A 179 -35.33 19.51 -22.17
C CYS A 179 -34.80 20.11 -23.49
N CYS A 180 -35.03 21.40 -23.73
CA CYS A 180 -34.62 22.11 -24.95
C CYS A 180 -33.53 23.16 -24.73
N LYS A 181 -32.83 23.14 -23.59
CA LYS A 181 -31.73 24.09 -23.27
C LYS A 181 -30.46 23.36 -22.86
N LYS A 182 -29.30 23.92 -23.24
CA LYS A 182 -27.99 23.52 -22.71
C LYS A 182 -27.78 24.18 -21.34
N LEU A 183 -27.85 23.39 -20.28
CA LEU A 183 -28.01 23.87 -18.89
C LEU A 183 -26.86 23.50 -17.97
N GLN A 184 -26.64 24.36 -16.95
CA GLN A 184 -25.93 23.99 -15.72
C GLN A 184 -26.91 23.96 -14.54
N ALA A 185 -27.09 22.81 -13.89
CA ALA A 185 -28.16 22.62 -12.89
C ALA A 185 -27.85 21.61 -11.76
N LEU A 186 -28.77 21.51 -10.78
CA LEU A 186 -28.58 20.80 -9.51
C LEU A 186 -29.75 19.86 -9.12
N ALA A 187 -30.71 19.56 -10.01
CA ALA A 187 -31.85 18.70 -9.69
C ALA A 187 -32.58 18.11 -10.92
N GLY A 188 -32.85 16.80 -10.93
CA GLY A 188 -33.72 16.14 -11.91
C GLY A 188 -33.26 14.74 -12.31
N GLY A 189 -34.05 14.06 -13.14
CA GLY A 189 -33.57 12.90 -13.91
C GLY A 189 -32.75 13.37 -15.13
N ARG A 190 -31.91 12.50 -15.68
CA ARG A 190 -31.14 12.79 -16.91
C ARG A 190 -32.07 13.24 -18.05
N ASP A 191 -33.24 12.63 -18.16
CA ASP A 191 -34.29 12.90 -19.14
C ASP A 191 -34.97 14.29 -19.03
N TRP A 192 -34.50 15.17 -18.13
CA TRP A 192 -35.04 16.52 -17.94
C TRP A 192 -34.25 17.59 -18.70
N PHE A 193 -33.05 17.29 -19.20
CA PHE A 193 -32.09 18.28 -19.70
C PHE A 193 -31.81 18.13 -21.20
N GLY A 194 -31.44 19.22 -21.86
CA GLY A 194 -31.03 19.21 -23.27
C GLY A 194 -29.57 18.80 -23.48
N PHE A 195 -29.23 18.51 -24.74
CA PHE A 195 -27.89 18.10 -25.17
C PHE A 195 -26.79 19.06 -24.72
N GLY A 196 -25.65 18.52 -24.26
CA GLY A 196 -24.49 19.26 -23.77
C GLY A 196 -24.65 19.87 -22.38
N SER A 197 -25.66 19.45 -21.61
CA SER A 197 -25.89 19.95 -20.23
C SER A 197 -24.91 19.34 -19.21
N VAL A 198 -24.59 20.11 -18.18
CA VAL A 198 -23.71 19.72 -17.07
C VAL A 198 -24.46 19.82 -15.74
N ILE A 199 -24.46 18.74 -14.97
CA ILE A 199 -25.09 18.68 -13.65
C ILE A 199 -24.00 18.45 -12.61
N ILE A 200 -23.86 19.34 -11.64
CA ILE A 200 -22.87 19.20 -10.55
C ILE A 200 -23.62 18.97 -9.25
N ILE A 201 -23.46 17.80 -8.65
CA ILE A 201 -24.07 17.41 -7.38
C ILE A 201 -23.01 17.50 -6.28
N THR A 202 -23.31 18.14 -5.15
CA THR A 202 -22.45 18.07 -3.95
C THR A 202 -23.10 17.23 -2.86
N THR A 203 -22.35 16.32 -2.22
CA THR A 203 -22.90 15.42 -1.19
C THR A 203 -21.90 15.08 -0.09
N ARG A 204 -22.39 14.51 1.01
CA ARG A 204 -21.57 13.76 1.99
C ARG A 204 -21.76 12.24 1.87
N ASP A 205 -22.69 11.81 1.01
CA ASP A 205 -23.11 10.42 0.85
C ASP A 205 -22.76 9.93 -0.56
N LYS A 206 -21.74 9.08 -0.64
CA LYS A 206 -21.25 8.47 -1.89
C LYS A 206 -22.28 7.52 -2.52
N HIS A 207 -23.17 6.91 -1.74
CA HIS A 207 -24.20 6.01 -2.27
C HIS A 207 -25.21 6.74 -3.16
N LEU A 208 -25.53 8.01 -2.85
CA LEU A 208 -26.39 8.85 -3.70
C LEU A 208 -25.81 9.02 -5.12
N MET A 209 -24.49 8.99 -5.28
CA MET A 209 -23.85 9.14 -6.59
C MET A 209 -24.06 7.90 -7.47
N ALA A 210 -24.04 6.70 -6.89
CA ALA A 210 -24.41 5.48 -7.60
C ALA A 210 -25.91 5.44 -7.93
N ALA A 211 -26.77 5.78 -6.95
CA ALA A 211 -28.22 5.77 -7.11
C ALA A 211 -28.74 6.76 -8.17
N HIS A 212 -28.04 7.87 -8.39
CA HIS A 212 -28.39 8.89 -9.38
C HIS A 212 -27.64 8.80 -10.72
N GLN A 213 -26.92 7.70 -10.98
CA GLN A 213 -26.16 7.50 -12.22
C GLN A 213 -25.22 8.68 -12.51
N VAL A 214 -24.23 8.90 -11.65
CA VAL A 214 -23.22 9.96 -11.84
C VAL A 214 -22.08 9.45 -12.72
N ASP A 215 -21.69 10.21 -13.75
CA ASP A 215 -20.67 9.77 -14.73
C ASP A 215 -19.25 9.82 -14.16
N LYS A 216 -18.93 10.87 -13.39
CA LYS A 216 -17.61 11.11 -12.79
C LYS A 216 -17.76 11.62 -11.37
N THR A 217 -16.96 11.09 -10.44
CA THR A 217 -16.95 11.54 -9.04
C THR A 217 -15.62 12.17 -8.67
N TYR A 218 -15.67 13.22 -7.86
CA TYR A 218 -14.50 13.88 -7.28
C TYR A 218 -14.61 13.88 -5.75
N GLU A 219 -13.63 13.28 -5.08
CA GLU A 219 -13.51 13.35 -3.63
C GLU A 219 -12.66 14.57 -3.23
N VAL A 220 -13.24 15.47 -2.44
CA VAL A 220 -12.54 16.70 -2.06
C VAL A 220 -11.41 16.40 -1.08
N LYS A 221 -10.18 16.70 -1.49
CA LYS A 221 -8.98 16.59 -0.66
C LYS A 221 -8.93 17.67 0.41
N LYS A 222 -8.49 17.30 1.62
CA LYS A 222 -8.11 18.21 2.73
C LYS A 222 -7.14 19.29 2.24
N LEU A 223 -7.08 20.45 2.92
CA LEU A 223 -6.02 21.43 2.66
C LEU A 223 -4.65 20.86 3.06
N ASN A 224 -3.62 21.10 2.24
CA ASN A 224 -2.25 20.80 2.65
C ASN A 224 -1.80 21.77 3.76
N HIS A 225 -0.68 21.50 4.44
CA HIS A 225 -0.23 22.32 5.58
C HIS A 225 -0.08 23.81 5.23
N GLY A 226 0.43 24.14 4.05
CA GLY A 226 0.59 25.52 3.58
C GLY A 226 -0.74 26.22 3.31
N GLU A 227 -1.65 25.57 2.56
CA GLU A 227 -3.01 26.05 2.32
C GLU A 227 -3.80 26.23 3.63
N ALA A 228 -3.67 25.28 4.55
CA ALA A 228 -4.34 25.30 5.85
C ALA A 228 -3.81 26.44 6.73
N PHE A 229 -2.49 26.64 6.75
CA PHE A 229 -1.83 27.73 7.48
C PHE A 229 -2.24 29.10 6.92
N GLU A 230 -2.24 29.29 5.60
CA GLU A 230 -2.70 30.55 4.99
C GLU A 230 -4.18 30.83 5.29
N LEU A 231 -5.06 29.83 5.20
CA LEU A 231 -6.48 30.04 5.50
C LEU A 231 -6.70 30.40 6.98
N PHE A 232 -5.93 29.79 7.89
CA PHE A 232 -5.98 30.10 9.31
C PHE A 232 -5.46 31.51 9.61
N THR A 233 -4.34 31.93 9.01
CA THR A 233 -3.78 33.27 9.26
C THR A 233 -4.67 34.39 8.72
N TRP A 234 -5.30 34.19 7.56
CA TRP A 234 -6.36 35.08 7.09
C TRP A 234 -7.54 35.18 8.07
N SER A 235 -7.95 34.04 8.65
CA SER A 235 -9.06 34.02 9.61
C SER A 235 -8.71 34.66 10.96
N ALA A 236 -7.47 34.47 11.44
CA ALA A 236 -7.01 34.90 12.77
C ALA A 236 -6.37 36.29 12.81
N PHE A 237 -5.81 36.78 11.70
CA PHE A 237 -5.10 38.07 11.63
C PHE A 237 -5.52 38.95 10.46
N LYS A 238 -6.38 38.48 9.54
CA LYS A 238 -6.76 39.18 8.31
C LYS A 238 -5.55 39.58 7.42
N ARG A 239 -4.50 38.74 7.43
CA ARG A 239 -3.28 38.81 6.60
C ARG A 239 -2.64 37.43 6.42
N LYS A 240 -1.84 37.24 5.37
CA LYS A 240 -1.20 35.95 5.02
C LYS A 240 -0.23 35.40 6.09
N ALA A 241 0.45 36.25 6.84
CA ALA A 241 1.49 35.86 7.80
C ALA A 241 1.19 36.37 9.23
N PRO A 242 1.41 35.56 10.28
CA PRO A 242 1.30 35.99 11.66
C PRO A 242 2.55 36.77 12.09
N ASP A 243 2.51 37.43 13.25
CA ASP A 243 3.73 37.93 13.88
C ASP A 243 4.57 36.75 14.39
N ALA A 244 5.91 36.91 14.44
CA ALA A 244 6.84 35.81 14.76
C ALA A 244 6.50 35.06 16.06
N GLY A 245 6.05 35.76 17.10
CA GLY A 245 5.65 35.17 18.39
C GLY A 245 4.38 34.31 18.36
N TYR A 246 3.64 34.28 17.24
CA TYR A 246 2.45 33.44 17.05
C TYR A 246 2.71 32.23 16.14
N LEU A 247 3.90 32.09 15.53
CA LEU A 247 4.16 31.06 14.51
C LEU A 247 3.96 29.62 15.02
N GLU A 248 4.54 29.30 16.18
CA GLU A 248 4.43 27.99 16.84
C GLU A 248 2.97 27.63 17.13
N ILE A 249 2.20 28.59 17.66
CA ILE A 249 0.81 28.36 18.06
C ILE A 249 -0.18 28.35 16.89
N CYS A 250 0.14 29.04 15.79
CA CYS A 250 -0.56 28.87 14.52
C CYS A 250 -0.37 27.44 13.99
N ASN A 251 0.86 26.90 14.02
CA ASN A 251 1.10 25.52 13.60
C ASN A 251 0.33 24.52 14.46
N ARG A 252 0.27 24.67 15.79
CA ARG A 252 -0.57 23.83 16.67
C ARG A 252 -2.05 23.88 16.28
N ALA A 253 -2.59 25.06 15.99
CA ALA A 253 -3.99 25.22 15.55
C ALA A 253 -4.26 24.57 14.19
N VAL A 254 -3.31 24.66 13.25
CA VAL A 254 -3.39 24.05 11.92
C VAL A 254 -3.32 22.53 12.00
N LEU A 255 -2.43 21.99 12.83
CA LEU A 255 -2.31 20.55 13.10
C LEU A 255 -3.63 19.99 13.68
N TYR A 256 -4.20 20.62 14.72
CA TYR A 256 -5.49 20.22 15.29
C TYR A 256 -6.64 20.25 14.27
N ALA A 257 -6.61 21.19 13.30
CA ALA A 257 -7.63 21.25 12.26
C ALA A 257 -7.49 20.17 11.16
N GLU A 258 -6.31 19.54 11.04
CA GLU A 258 -5.90 18.66 9.94
C GLU A 258 -6.34 19.14 8.53
N GLY A 259 -6.21 20.43 8.25
CA GLY A 259 -6.59 20.98 6.94
C GLY A 259 -8.09 21.02 6.63
N LEU A 260 -8.98 20.88 7.63
CA LEU A 260 -10.43 21.08 7.46
C LEU A 260 -10.76 22.60 7.40
N PRO A 261 -11.19 23.15 6.24
CA PRO A 261 -11.41 24.59 6.05
C PRO A 261 -12.33 25.24 7.08
N LEU A 262 -13.42 24.56 7.45
CA LEU A 262 -14.38 25.07 8.44
C LEU A 262 -13.74 25.22 9.83
N ALA A 263 -12.96 24.23 10.28
CA ALA A 263 -12.33 24.27 11.60
C ALA A 263 -11.28 25.40 11.67
N LEU A 264 -10.48 25.56 10.60
CA LEU A 264 -9.51 26.66 10.47
C LEU A 264 -10.21 28.03 10.56
N LYS A 265 -11.32 28.22 9.85
CA LYS A 265 -12.10 29.48 9.87
C LYS A 265 -12.72 29.78 11.24
N VAL A 266 -13.36 28.79 11.86
CA VAL A 266 -14.01 28.93 13.18
C VAL A 266 -12.97 29.24 14.25
N MET A 267 -11.87 28.47 14.29
CA MET A 267 -10.81 28.71 15.27
C MET A 267 -10.13 30.05 15.06
N GLY A 268 -9.75 30.39 13.82
CA GLY A 268 -9.11 31.69 13.54
C GLY A 268 -10.01 32.86 13.94
N SER A 269 -11.29 32.83 13.57
CA SER A 269 -12.26 33.87 13.98
C SER A 269 -12.41 33.97 15.50
N ASN A 270 -12.45 32.83 16.22
CA ASN A 270 -12.53 32.79 17.68
C ASN A 270 -11.23 33.23 18.39
N LEU A 271 -10.11 33.26 17.69
CA LEU A 271 -8.78 33.64 18.19
C LEU A 271 -8.36 35.05 17.76
N PHE A 272 -9.09 35.68 16.84
CA PHE A 272 -8.85 37.03 16.36
C PHE A 272 -8.78 38.04 17.52
N GLY A 273 -7.72 38.86 17.52
CA GLY A 273 -7.48 39.91 18.52
C GLY A 273 -7.03 39.43 19.91
N LYS A 274 -6.84 38.12 20.14
CA LYS A 274 -6.42 37.57 21.44
C LYS A 274 -4.90 37.39 21.55
N THR A 275 -4.42 37.36 22.79
CA THR A 275 -3.00 37.17 23.14
C THR A 275 -2.55 35.70 23.00
N VAL A 276 -1.25 35.46 22.86
CA VAL A 276 -0.65 34.10 22.83
C VAL A 276 -1.06 33.25 24.04
N ALA A 277 -1.21 33.84 25.23
CA ALA A 277 -1.63 33.11 26.43
C ALA A 277 -3.09 32.64 26.34
N GLU A 278 -3.99 33.50 25.86
CA GLU A 278 -5.39 33.15 25.60
C GLU A 278 -5.52 32.11 24.48
N TRP A 279 -4.67 32.18 23.46
CA TRP A 279 -4.57 31.14 22.42
C TRP A 279 -4.16 29.78 23.01
N LYS A 280 -3.14 29.74 23.89
CA LYS A 280 -2.71 28.49 24.56
C LYS A 280 -3.85 27.89 25.38
N SER A 281 -4.60 28.73 26.10
CA SER A 281 -5.77 28.33 26.87
C SER A 281 -6.92 27.83 25.97
N ALA A 282 -7.22 28.54 24.88
CA ALA A 282 -8.30 28.19 23.97
C ALA A 282 -8.02 26.90 23.17
N LEU A 283 -6.79 26.67 22.71
CA LEU A 283 -6.41 25.42 22.05
C LEU A 283 -6.44 24.24 23.03
N GLY A 284 -5.90 24.40 24.25
CA GLY A 284 -6.02 23.38 25.30
C GLY A 284 -7.46 23.08 25.70
N LYS A 285 -8.39 24.05 25.56
CA LYS A 285 -9.82 23.81 25.67
C LYS A 285 -10.35 22.99 24.49
N TYR A 286 -10.03 23.35 23.24
CA TYR A 286 -10.55 22.64 22.06
C TYR A 286 -10.13 21.16 22.02
N GLU A 287 -8.89 20.86 22.39
CA GLU A 287 -8.35 19.49 22.48
C GLU A 287 -9.14 18.60 23.47
N LYS A 288 -9.69 19.18 24.55
CA LYS A 288 -10.56 18.49 25.52
C LYS A 288 -12.05 18.55 25.17
N ILE A 289 -12.53 19.70 24.69
CA ILE A 289 -13.93 20.00 24.37
C ILE A 289 -13.98 20.74 23.03
N PRO A 290 -14.26 20.02 21.92
CA PRO A 290 -14.25 20.60 20.59
C PRO A 290 -15.25 21.77 20.41
N SER A 291 -14.97 22.65 19.43
CA SER A 291 -15.86 23.78 19.14
C SER A 291 -17.24 23.32 18.65
N ARG A 292 -18.30 23.76 19.35
CA ARG A 292 -19.71 23.44 19.02
C ARG A 292 -20.09 23.74 17.56
N GLU A 293 -19.54 24.80 16.97
CA GLU A 293 -19.83 25.15 15.57
C GLU A 293 -19.29 24.11 14.58
N VAL A 294 -18.04 23.66 14.80
CA VAL A 294 -17.42 22.60 13.99
C VAL A 294 -18.17 21.28 14.23
N GLN A 295 -18.47 20.99 15.49
CA GLN A 295 -19.18 19.78 15.91
C GLN A 295 -20.57 19.67 15.29
N ASN A 296 -21.38 20.73 15.34
CA ASN A 296 -22.71 20.73 14.73
C ASN A 296 -22.66 20.40 13.22
N VAL A 297 -21.69 20.96 12.48
CA VAL A 297 -21.58 20.69 11.04
C VAL A 297 -21.16 19.24 10.77
N LEU A 298 -20.32 18.62 11.59
CA LEU A 298 -19.94 17.21 11.43
C LEU A 298 -21.08 16.26 11.86
N ARG A 299 -21.67 16.52 13.04
CA ARG A 299 -22.71 15.71 13.70
C ARG A 299 -23.98 15.51 12.87
N VAL A 300 -24.31 16.49 12.02
CA VAL A 300 -25.38 16.43 11.00
C VAL A 300 -25.32 15.20 10.06
N THR A 301 -24.17 14.51 9.97
CA THR A 301 -24.07 13.19 9.32
C THR A 301 -24.37 12.04 10.29
N TYR A 302 -23.87 12.09 11.52
CA TYR A 302 -24.08 11.07 12.57
C TYR A 302 -25.54 10.99 13.03
N ASP A 303 -26.21 12.12 13.26
CA ASP A 303 -27.60 12.13 13.79
C ASP A 303 -28.58 11.41 12.84
N ASN A 304 -28.26 11.39 11.53
CA ASN A 304 -28.99 10.71 10.45
C ASN A 304 -28.73 9.20 10.35
N LEU A 305 -27.79 8.63 11.11
CA LEU A 305 -27.54 7.19 11.12
C LEU A 305 -28.62 6.42 11.89
N GLU A 306 -28.81 5.15 11.57
CA GLU A 306 -29.58 4.21 12.40
C GLU A 306 -28.76 3.78 13.64
N GLU A 307 -29.41 3.15 14.61
CA GLU A 307 -28.83 2.92 15.94
C GLU A 307 -27.62 1.97 15.92
N ASN A 308 -27.62 0.96 15.04
CA ASN A 308 -26.50 0.03 14.85
C ASN A 308 -25.25 0.80 14.35
N GLU A 309 -25.41 1.64 13.34
CA GLU A 309 -24.33 2.44 12.75
C GLU A 309 -23.82 3.52 13.71
N LYS A 310 -24.70 4.08 14.55
CA LYS A 310 -24.31 5.01 15.63
C LYS A 310 -23.40 4.34 16.64
N GLU A 311 -23.80 3.19 17.17
CA GLU A 311 -23.02 2.46 18.17
C GLU A 311 -21.70 1.92 17.58
N ILE A 312 -21.73 1.37 16.35
CA ILE A 312 -20.53 1.02 15.59
C ILE A 312 -19.60 2.23 15.45
N PHE A 313 -20.13 3.39 15.04
CA PHE A 313 -19.32 4.60 14.90
C PHE A 313 -18.66 5.03 16.21
N LEU A 314 -19.36 4.93 17.35
CA LEU A 314 -18.82 5.31 18.65
C LEU A 314 -17.70 4.37 19.14
N ASP A 315 -17.80 3.05 18.87
CA ASP A 315 -16.70 2.12 19.15
C ASP A 315 -15.54 2.27 18.14
N VAL A 316 -15.85 2.38 16.84
CA VAL A 316 -14.88 2.59 15.74
C VAL A 316 -14.06 3.86 15.95
N ALA A 317 -14.71 4.96 16.33
CA ALA A 317 -14.03 6.22 16.58
C ALA A 317 -12.97 6.10 17.68
N ARG A 318 -13.11 5.17 18.65
CA ARG A 318 -12.12 5.06 19.74
C ARG A 318 -11.16 3.88 19.64
N PHE A 319 -11.66 2.67 19.43
CA PHE A 319 -10.89 1.44 19.63
C PHE A 319 -10.18 0.95 18.37
N PHE A 320 -10.59 1.41 17.20
CA PHE A 320 -10.28 0.74 15.93
C PHE A 320 -9.59 1.65 14.88
N LYS A 321 -9.15 2.86 15.27
CA LYS A 321 -8.36 3.74 14.39
C LYS A 321 -6.98 3.11 14.15
N GLY A 322 -6.70 2.74 12.91
CA GLY A 322 -5.45 2.11 12.47
C GLY A 322 -5.44 0.58 12.57
N GLU A 323 -6.51 -0.05 13.04
CA GLU A 323 -6.65 -1.50 13.13
C GLU A 323 -7.13 -2.11 11.80
N THR A 324 -6.82 -3.38 11.55
CA THR A 324 -7.24 -4.10 10.32
C THR A 324 -8.74 -4.38 10.31
N MET A 325 -9.39 -4.28 9.15
CA MET A 325 -10.84 -4.50 9.02
C MET A 325 -11.31 -5.82 9.64
N GLU A 326 -10.55 -6.90 9.47
CA GLU A 326 -10.85 -8.22 10.06
C GLU A 326 -10.95 -8.17 11.59
N TYR A 327 -9.99 -7.53 12.26
CA TYR A 327 -10.00 -7.38 13.72
C TYR A 327 -11.20 -6.55 14.22
N VAL A 328 -11.55 -5.50 13.47
CA VAL A 328 -12.67 -4.60 13.75
C VAL A 328 -14.01 -5.32 13.58
N GLU A 329 -14.24 -6.00 12.45
CA GLU A 329 -15.47 -6.74 12.19
C GLU A 329 -15.68 -7.86 13.20
N LYS A 330 -14.65 -8.69 13.43
CA LYS A 330 -14.66 -9.79 14.40
C LYS A 330 -15.07 -9.33 15.80
N THR A 331 -14.53 -8.20 16.26
CA THR A 331 -14.84 -7.64 17.57
C THR A 331 -16.24 -7.04 17.66
N LEU A 332 -16.66 -6.26 16.66
CA LEU A 332 -17.98 -5.62 16.66
C LEU A 332 -19.11 -6.65 16.52
N GLN A 333 -18.92 -7.68 15.71
CA GLN A 333 -19.85 -8.81 15.59
C GLN A 333 -20.01 -9.53 16.94
N ALA A 334 -18.90 -9.76 17.66
CA ALA A 334 -18.94 -10.31 19.02
C ALA A 334 -19.72 -9.43 20.01
N CYS A 335 -19.68 -8.10 19.83
CA CYS A 335 -20.44 -7.14 20.63
C CYS A 335 -21.95 -7.11 20.34
N GLY A 336 -22.39 -7.80 19.28
CA GLY A 336 -23.78 -7.93 18.85
C GLY A 336 -24.19 -7.00 17.71
N PHE A 337 -23.23 -6.38 17.02
CA PHE A 337 -23.48 -5.45 15.90
C PHE A 337 -23.39 -6.14 14.53
N TYR A 338 -23.78 -5.42 13.48
CA TYR A 338 -23.65 -5.84 12.07
C TYR A 338 -22.56 -5.01 11.36
N PRO A 339 -21.26 -5.31 11.57
CA PRO A 339 -20.18 -4.41 11.18
C PRO A 339 -19.97 -4.29 9.67
N THR A 340 -20.08 -5.37 8.89
CA THR A 340 -19.86 -5.32 7.44
C THR A 340 -20.82 -4.34 6.75
N PHE A 341 -22.10 -4.37 7.11
CA PHE A 341 -23.07 -3.38 6.64
C PHE A 341 -22.79 -2.01 7.28
N GLY A 342 -22.67 -1.93 8.60
CA GLY A 342 -22.57 -0.65 9.30
C GLY A 342 -21.34 0.17 8.93
N ILE A 343 -20.15 -0.46 8.86
CA ILE A 343 -18.91 0.19 8.42
C ILE A 343 -19.03 0.63 6.95
N SER A 344 -19.66 -0.16 6.07
CA SER A 344 -19.90 0.28 4.68
C SER A 344 -20.73 1.57 4.63
N VAL A 345 -21.76 1.69 5.48
CA VAL A 345 -22.56 2.93 5.62
C VAL A 345 -21.69 4.08 6.14
N LEU A 346 -20.82 3.87 7.13
CA LEU A 346 -19.91 4.91 7.62
C LEU A 346 -18.92 5.39 6.55
N ILE A 347 -18.42 4.49 5.69
CA ILE A 347 -17.57 4.82 4.54
C ILE A 347 -18.36 5.62 3.51
N TYR A 348 -19.57 5.17 3.13
CA TYR A 348 -20.41 5.91 2.18
C TYR A 348 -20.78 7.31 2.70
N ARG A 349 -20.94 7.48 4.01
CA ARG A 349 -21.19 8.77 4.69
C ARG A 349 -19.94 9.64 4.89
N SER A 350 -18.77 9.19 4.42
CA SER A 350 -17.46 9.82 4.61
C SER A 350 -17.13 10.11 6.09
N LEU A 351 -17.56 9.25 7.00
CA LEU A 351 -17.22 9.32 8.43
C LEU A 351 -15.92 8.57 8.76
N VAL A 352 -15.64 7.50 8.00
CA VAL A 352 -14.41 6.71 8.07
C VAL A 352 -13.94 6.37 6.65
N SER A 353 -12.71 5.92 6.51
CA SER A 353 -12.15 5.38 5.27
C SER A 353 -11.30 4.13 5.57
N ILE A 354 -10.87 3.43 4.52
CA ILE A 354 -9.92 2.31 4.61
C ILE A 354 -8.67 2.74 3.81
N ASP A 355 -7.48 2.41 4.30
CA ASP A 355 -6.22 2.65 3.59
C ASP A 355 -5.80 1.45 2.71
N GLU A 356 -4.66 1.59 2.02
CA GLU A 356 -4.08 0.55 1.15
C GLU A 356 -3.72 -0.74 1.89
N TYR A 357 -3.55 -0.70 3.21
CA TYR A 357 -3.24 -1.85 4.07
C TYR A 357 -4.49 -2.47 4.70
N ASN A 358 -5.69 -2.14 4.19
CA ASN A 358 -6.98 -2.58 4.72
C ASN A 358 -7.20 -2.21 6.21
N ARG A 359 -6.63 -1.08 6.65
CA ARG A 359 -6.79 -0.55 8.02
C ARG A 359 -7.80 0.59 8.05
N LEU A 360 -8.61 0.60 9.09
CA LEU A 360 -9.66 1.61 9.25
C LEU A 360 -9.07 2.95 9.69
N ARG A 361 -9.41 4.02 8.97
CA ARG A 361 -8.99 5.40 9.24
C ARG A 361 -10.19 6.28 9.59
N ILE A 362 -10.00 7.17 10.55
CA ILE A 362 -10.96 8.21 10.94
C ILE A 362 -10.21 9.54 11.09
N HIS A 363 -10.82 10.63 10.63
CA HIS A 363 -10.26 11.98 10.77
C HIS A 363 -10.46 12.47 12.21
N ASP A 364 -9.44 13.11 12.78
CA ASP A 364 -9.40 13.43 14.21
C ASP A 364 -10.58 14.29 14.66
N LEU A 365 -11.01 15.30 13.89
CA LEU A 365 -12.21 16.08 14.23
C LEU A 365 -13.53 15.28 14.21
N ILE A 366 -13.60 14.17 13.48
CA ILE A 366 -14.73 13.21 13.51
C ILE A 366 -14.60 12.29 14.73
N GLN A 367 -13.38 11.84 15.05
CA GLN A 367 -13.11 11.09 16.27
C GLN A 367 -13.46 11.92 17.52
N ASP A 368 -13.09 13.20 17.54
CA ASP A 368 -13.45 14.22 18.52
C ASP A 368 -14.97 14.39 18.66
N MET A 369 -15.71 14.34 17.55
CA MET A 369 -17.18 14.35 17.56
C MET A 369 -17.76 13.13 18.26
N GLY A 370 -17.24 11.93 17.94
CA GLY A 370 -17.60 10.71 18.67
C GLY A 370 -17.32 10.82 20.17
N ARG A 371 -16.23 11.51 20.55
CA ARG A 371 -15.93 11.76 21.97
C ARG A 371 -16.93 12.70 22.64
N GLU A 372 -17.24 13.82 22.01
CA GLU A 372 -18.17 14.81 22.58
C GLU A 372 -19.59 14.24 22.73
N ILE A 373 -20.06 13.42 21.78
CA ILE A 373 -21.39 12.77 21.84
C ILE A 373 -21.58 11.96 23.13
N VAL A 374 -20.61 11.14 23.52
CA VAL A 374 -20.70 10.35 24.77
C VAL A 374 -20.51 11.24 26.01
N ARG A 375 -19.68 12.29 25.91
CA ARG A 375 -19.48 13.26 27.00
C ARG A 375 -20.77 14.04 27.29
N GLU A 376 -21.56 14.39 26.28
CA GLU A 376 -22.84 15.08 26.42
C GLU A 376 -23.91 14.24 27.15
N VAL A 377 -23.89 12.91 27.03
CA VAL A 377 -24.82 12.01 27.75
C VAL A 377 -24.65 12.11 29.27
N SER A 378 -23.41 12.25 29.74
CA SER A 378 -23.14 12.56 31.16
C SER A 378 -21.88 13.44 31.31
N PRO A 379 -22.04 14.77 31.33
CA PRO A 379 -20.89 15.68 31.40
C PRO A 379 -20.13 15.59 32.72
N ILE A 380 -20.83 15.26 33.82
CA ILE A 380 -20.30 15.28 35.20
C ILE A 380 -20.09 13.86 35.75
N GLU A 381 -21.07 12.97 35.67
CA GLU A 381 -20.95 11.62 36.25
C GLU A 381 -20.26 10.66 35.26
N LEU A 382 -18.94 10.53 35.37
CA LEU A 382 -18.13 9.66 34.49
C LEU A 382 -18.68 8.21 34.42
N GLY A 383 -19.03 7.62 35.56
CA GLY A 383 -19.63 6.28 35.65
C GLY A 383 -21.03 6.14 35.04
N LYS A 384 -21.62 7.22 34.49
CA LYS A 384 -22.87 7.20 33.68
C LYS A 384 -22.61 7.32 32.17
N ARG A 385 -21.37 7.16 31.71
CA ARG A 385 -21.05 7.03 30.27
C ARG A 385 -20.96 5.56 29.87
N SER A 386 -21.51 5.21 28.70
CA SER A 386 -21.41 3.85 28.14
C SER A 386 -19.99 3.49 27.69
N ARG A 387 -19.15 4.50 27.42
CA ARG A 387 -17.78 4.35 26.95
C ARG A 387 -16.87 5.30 27.71
N LEU A 388 -15.68 4.83 28.10
CA LEU A 388 -14.67 5.60 28.82
C LEU A 388 -13.29 5.43 28.18
N TRP A 389 -12.54 6.51 28.04
CA TRP A 389 -11.27 6.49 27.29
C TRP A 389 -10.29 7.65 27.54
N HIS A 390 -10.75 8.77 28.09
CA HIS A 390 -9.88 9.91 28.34
C HIS A 390 -9.06 9.59 29.58
N HIS A 391 -7.75 9.80 29.55
CA HIS A 391 -6.85 9.21 30.55
C HIS A 391 -7.14 9.72 31.97
N GLU A 392 -7.48 11.00 32.12
CA GLU A 392 -7.94 11.59 33.39
C GLU A 392 -9.21 10.88 33.88
N ASP A 393 -10.26 10.82 33.05
CA ASP A 393 -11.56 10.22 33.36
C ASP A 393 -11.47 8.73 33.71
N VAL A 394 -10.63 7.98 32.98
CA VAL A 394 -10.41 6.54 33.19
C VAL A 394 -9.62 6.31 34.49
N PHE A 395 -8.62 7.13 34.76
CA PHE A 395 -7.86 7.08 36.02
C PHE A 395 -8.76 7.38 37.23
N GLU A 396 -9.57 8.44 37.17
CA GLU A 396 -10.55 8.79 38.20
C GLU A 396 -11.54 7.64 38.46
N VAL A 397 -12.15 7.09 37.40
CA VAL A 397 -13.12 6.00 37.53
C VAL A 397 -12.49 4.73 38.13
N LEU A 398 -11.27 4.36 37.73
CA LEU A 398 -10.58 3.18 38.25
C LEU A 398 -10.11 3.34 39.70
N THR A 399 -9.70 4.55 40.11
CA THR A 399 -9.13 4.83 41.44
C THR A 399 -10.16 5.22 42.49
N GLU A 400 -11.16 6.04 42.14
CA GLU A 400 -12.19 6.49 43.10
C GLU A 400 -13.30 5.46 43.32
N ASN A 401 -13.40 4.43 42.46
CA ASN A 401 -14.45 3.41 42.47
C ASN A 401 -15.87 3.98 42.24
N THR A 402 -15.97 5.02 41.42
CA THR A 402 -17.24 5.60 40.92
C THR A 402 -17.87 4.76 39.78
N VAL A 403 -17.28 3.59 39.51
CA VAL A 403 -17.64 2.61 38.49
C VAL A 403 -19.10 2.17 38.60
N ARG A 404 -19.77 2.01 37.44
CA ARG A 404 -21.12 1.42 37.37
C ARG A 404 -21.19 0.35 36.28
N ALA A 405 -22.23 -0.49 36.36
CA ALA A 405 -22.45 -1.59 35.43
C ALA A 405 -22.50 -1.17 33.95
N ILE A 406 -22.98 0.04 33.66
CA ILE A 406 -23.36 0.47 32.29
C ILE A 406 -22.21 0.67 31.31
N ILE A 407 -20.96 0.67 31.78
CA ILE A 407 -19.78 0.90 30.95
C ILE A 407 -19.57 -0.35 30.08
N GLN A 408 -19.74 -0.20 28.76
CA GLN A 408 -19.63 -1.27 27.77
C GLN A 408 -18.23 -1.34 27.14
N SER A 409 -17.55 -0.21 26.98
CA SER A 409 -16.22 -0.16 26.36
C SER A 409 -15.27 0.75 27.16
N MET A 410 -14.06 0.27 27.48
CA MET A 410 -13.05 1.03 28.22
C MET A 410 -11.68 0.95 27.55
N MET A 411 -11.06 2.12 27.28
CA MET A 411 -9.67 2.21 26.82
C MET A 411 -8.79 2.87 27.88
N VAL A 412 -7.84 2.11 28.44
CA VAL A 412 -6.78 2.62 29.31
C VAL A 412 -5.55 2.93 28.46
N ASN A 413 -5.30 4.22 28.24
CA ASN A 413 -4.09 4.70 27.59
C ASN A 413 -3.60 5.94 28.35
N LEU A 414 -2.79 5.70 29.37
CA LEU A 414 -2.29 6.67 30.33
C LEU A 414 -0.83 7.05 29.98
N PRO A 415 -0.38 8.28 30.27
CA PRO A 415 1.04 8.63 30.24
C PRO A 415 1.85 7.80 31.22
N ASP A 416 3.14 7.59 30.94
CA ASP A 416 4.03 6.70 31.71
C ASP A 416 4.13 7.05 33.22
N ASP A 417 3.96 8.34 33.57
CA ASP A 417 3.96 8.83 34.94
C ASP A 417 2.74 8.36 35.79
N TYR A 418 1.70 7.80 35.15
CA TYR A 418 0.47 7.38 35.83
C TYR A 418 0.56 5.93 36.32
N MET A 419 0.59 5.76 37.64
CA MET A 419 0.47 4.45 38.29
C MET A 419 -0.95 4.22 38.84
N VAL A 420 -1.66 3.22 38.33
CA VAL A 420 -3.02 2.86 38.75
C VAL A 420 -2.98 1.85 39.89
N HIS A 421 -3.43 2.26 41.07
CA HIS A 421 -3.77 1.33 42.14
C HIS A 421 -5.18 0.77 41.91
N LEU A 422 -5.28 -0.40 41.26
CA LEU A 422 -6.55 -1.11 41.09
C LEU A 422 -7.10 -1.53 42.46
N LYS A 423 -8.29 -1.03 42.80
CA LYS A 423 -9.09 -1.59 43.89
C LYS A 423 -9.77 -2.87 43.39
N ASP A 424 -9.76 -3.93 44.20
CA ASP A 424 -10.14 -5.29 43.77
C ASP A 424 -11.57 -5.42 43.20
N ASP A 425 -12.49 -4.54 43.60
CA ASP A 425 -13.88 -4.55 43.12
C ASP A 425 -14.12 -3.66 41.87
N SER A 426 -13.20 -2.78 41.45
CA SER A 426 -13.45 -1.81 40.38
C SER A 426 -13.88 -2.48 39.06
N LEU A 427 -13.10 -3.44 38.54
CA LEU A 427 -13.43 -4.16 37.30
C LEU A 427 -14.60 -5.15 37.46
N LYS A 428 -14.81 -5.66 38.67
CA LYS A 428 -15.90 -6.58 39.04
C LYS A 428 -17.28 -5.93 38.96
N MET A 429 -17.35 -4.62 39.18
CA MET A 429 -18.59 -3.84 39.09
C MET A 429 -19.04 -3.54 37.64
N MET A 430 -18.13 -3.64 36.65
CA MET A 430 -18.40 -3.36 35.23
C MET A 430 -19.06 -4.56 34.52
N LYS A 431 -20.28 -4.93 34.94
CA LYS A 431 -20.96 -6.15 34.46
C LYS A 431 -21.31 -6.13 32.96
N ASP A 432 -21.50 -4.96 32.37
CA ASP A 432 -21.85 -4.84 30.94
C ASP A 432 -20.63 -4.59 30.03
N LEU A 433 -19.40 -4.64 30.58
CA LEU A 433 -18.16 -4.40 29.83
C LEU A 433 -17.91 -5.51 28.80
N LYS A 434 -17.91 -5.12 27.53
CA LYS A 434 -17.65 -5.93 26.34
C LYS A 434 -16.22 -5.75 25.81
N ILE A 435 -15.69 -4.53 25.86
CA ILE A 435 -14.38 -4.18 25.29
C ILE A 435 -13.51 -3.57 26.40
N LEU A 436 -12.36 -4.20 26.67
CA LEU A 436 -11.31 -3.63 27.52
C LEU A 436 -10.00 -3.62 26.75
N THR A 437 -9.50 -2.42 26.48
CA THR A 437 -8.20 -2.19 25.81
C THR A 437 -7.27 -1.43 26.75
N VAL A 438 -6.03 -1.90 26.92
CA VAL A 438 -5.00 -1.32 27.79
C VAL A 438 -3.69 -1.31 27.01
N ARG A 439 -3.22 -0.11 26.64
CA ARG A 439 -2.01 0.05 25.80
C ARG A 439 -0.82 0.59 26.58
N ASN A 440 -0.97 1.78 27.14
CA ASN A 440 -0.02 2.34 28.12
C ASN A 440 -0.73 2.41 29.48
N GLY A 441 -0.27 1.64 30.46
CA GLY A 441 -0.87 1.63 31.79
C GLY A 441 -0.05 0.82 32.79
N HIS A 442 0.50 1.51 33.79
CA HIS A 442 1.26 0.87 34.88
C HIS A 442 0.34 0.58 36.05
N PHE A 443 0.08 -0.70 36.31
CA PHE A 443 -0.81 -1.12 37.39
C PHE A 443 -0.01 -1.60 38.61
N PHE A 444 -0.40 -1.15 39.80
CA PHE A 444 0.11 -1.70 41.05
C PHE A 444 -0.71 -2.94 41.42
N GLY A 445 -0.03 -4.09 41.54
CA GLY A 445 -0.67 -5.37 41.80
C GLY A 445 -1.25 -6.01 40.54
N SER A 446 -2.27 -6.84 40.69
CA SER A 446 -2.91 -7.56 39.60
C SER A 446 -4.41 -7.68 39.83
N PRO A 447 -5.25 -7.60 38.79
CA PRO A 447 -6.70 -7.59 38.97
C PRO A 447 -7.17 -8.96 39.48
N GLN A 448 -7.75 -9.03 40.69
CA GLN A 448 -8.30 -10.27 41.24
C GLN A 448 -9.60 -10.73 40.53
N HIS A 449 -10.23 -9.84 39.76
CA HIS A 449 -11.46 -10.10 39.02
C HIS A 449 -11.45 -9.41 37.65
N LEU A 450 -11.99 -10.10 36.65
CA LEU A 450 -12.28 -9.58 35.32
C LEU A 450 -13.75 -9.89 34.95
N PRO A 451 -14.45 -8.99 34.23
CA PRO A 451 -15.86 -9.19 33.89
C PRO A 451 -16.06 -10.27 32.82
N ASN A 452 -16.88 -11.28 33.12
CA ASN A 452 -17.17 -12.41 32.21
C ASN A 452 -18.03 -12.05 30.99
N ASN A 453 -18.45 -10.79 30.84
CA ASN A 453 -19.17 -10.28 29.68
C ASN A 453 -18.26 -9.64 28.61
N LEU A 454 -16.94 -9.79 28.73
CA LEU A 454 -16.01 -9.35 27.69
C LEU A 454 -16.22 -10.10 26.37
N ARG A 455 -15.79 -9.44 25.30
CA ARG A 455 -15.72 -9.87 23.89
C ARG A 455 -14.31 -9.68 23.35
N LEU A 456 -13.68 -8.56 23.72
CA LEU A 456 -12.28 -8.25 23.51
C LEU A 456 -11.63 -7.96 24.86
N LEU A 457 -10.49 -8.62 25.11
CA LEU A 457 -9.52 -8.26 26.13
C LEU A 457 -8.17 -8.04 25.44
N ASP A 458 -7.79 -6.78 25.27
CA ASP A 458 -6.49 -6.33 24.76
C ASP A 458 -5.77 -5.66 25.92
N TRP A 459 -4.83 -6.35 26.56
CA TRP A 459 -4.11 -5.83 27.72
C TRP A 459 -2.62 -6.13 27.59
N MET A 460 -1.94 -5.26 26.84
CA MET A 460 -0.49 -5.32 26.70
C MET A 460 0.21 -5.17 28.07
N LYS A 461 1.28 -5.92 28.28
CA LYS A 461 2.07 -5.96 29.53
C LYS A 461 1.24 -6.39 30.76
N TYR A 462 0.35 -7.37 30.58
CA TYR A 462 -0.49 -7.90 31.64
C TYR A 462 0.35 -8.42 32.85
N PRO A 463 -0.01 -8.08 34.11
CA PRO A 463 0.94 -8.13 35.24
C PRO A 463 1.12 -9.49 35.94
N SER A 464 0.29 -10.51 35.66
CA SER A 464 0.33 -11.82 36.34
C SER A 464 -0.45 -12.91 35.56
N SER A 465 -0.92 -13.97 36.24
CA SER A 465 -1.92 -14.89 35.70
C SER A 465 -3.34 -14.28 35.64
N LEU A 466 -4.21 -14.84 34.80
CA LEU A 466 -5.64 -14.50 34.77
C LEU A 466 -6.36 -15.07 36.02
N PRO A 467 -7.37 -14.37 36.57
CA PRO A 467 -8.14 -14.88 37.71
C PRO A 467 -8.92 -16.15 37.38
N SER A 468 -8.93 -17.12 38.30
CA SER A 468 -9.72 -18.37 38.15
C SER A 468 -11.23 -18.13 38.01
N SER A 469 -11.74 -17.00 38.54
CA SER A 469 -13.13 -16.55 38.36
C SER A 469 -13.46 -16.05 36.94
N PHE A 470 -12.44 -15.80 36.10
CA PHE A 470 -12.61 -15.32 34.73
C PHE A 470 -12.90 -16.50 33.80
N GLN A 471 -14.16 -16.61 33.37
CA GLN A 471 -14.68 -17.67 32.51
C GLN A 471 -15.57 -17.03 31.41
N PRO A 472 -14.97 -16.27 30.48
CA PRO A 472 -15.70 -15.38 29.58
C PRO A 472 -16.21 -16.15 28.33
N LYS A 473 -17.37 -16.79 28.45
CA LYS A 473 -17.96 -17.67 27.40
C LYS A 473 -18.11 -17.03 26.00
N LYS A 474 -18.09 -15.70 25.91
CA LYS A 474 -18.28 -14.91 24.69
C LYS A 474 -17.03 -14.12 24.29
N LEU A 475 -15.86 -14.39 24.90
CA LEU A 475 -14.60 -13.77 24.48
C LEU A 475 -14.24 -14.26 23.08
N VAL A 476 -13.90 -13.33 22.19
CA VAL A 476 -13.54 -13.57 20.79
C VAL A 476 -12.08 -13.21 20.53
N VAL A 477 -11.58 -12.15 21.19
CA VAL A 477 -10.19 -11.70 21.13
C VAL A 477 -9.57 -11.69 22.52
N LEU A 478 -8.40 -12.33 22.67
CA LEU A 478 -7.53 -12.27 23.84
C LEU A 478 -6.11 -11.88 23.41
N ASN A 479 -5.69 -10.63 23.67
CA ASN A 479 -4.33 -10.17 23.52
C ASN A 479 -3.76 -9.83 24.90
N LEU A 480 -2.72 -10.54 25.32
CA LEU A 480 -1.95 -10.31 26.56
C LEU A 480 -0.45 -10.13 26.27
N SER A 481 -0.13 -9.67 25.06
CA SER A 481 1.24 -9.52 24.55
C SER A 481 2.13 -8.65 25.45
N SER A 482 3.45 -8.89 25.37
CA SER A 482 4.46 -8.31 26.28
C SER A 482 4.23 -8.62 27.76
N GLY A 483 3.46 -9.66 28.08
CA GLY A 483 3.18 -10.12 29.44
C GLY A 483 4.40 -10.73 30.14
N SER A 484 5.39 -9.90 30.51
CA SER A 484 6.65 -10.34 31.15
C SER A 484 6.49 -11.04 32.50
N ARG A 485 5.30 -11.01 33.09
CA ARG A 485 4.92 -11.75 34.30
C ARG A 485 3.77 -12.74 34.08
N PHE A 486 3.30 -12.87 32.84
CA PHE A 486 2.17 -13.71 32.50
C PHE A 486 2.52 -15.18 32.64
N THR A 487 1.68 -15.91 33.36
CA THR A 487 1.72 -17.38 33.45
C THR A 487 0.29 -17.89 33.48
N MET A 488 0.04 -19.09 32.93
CA MET A 488 -1.24 -19.78 33.09
C MET A 488 -1.06 -21.04 33.91
N GLN A 489 -1.64 -21.04 35.10
CA GLN A 489 -1.61 -22.16 36.04
C GLN A 489 -2.90 -23.02 35.98
N GLU A 490 -4.03 -22.44 35.58
CA GLU A 490 -5.30 -23.14 35.41
C GLU A 490 -5.80 -23.02 33.95
N PRO A 491 -6.38 -24.09 33.37
CA PRO A 491 -7.01 -24.04 32.06
C PRO A 491 -8.37 -23.32 32.10
N PHE A 492 -8.72 -22.64 31.00
CA PHE A 492 -10.06 -22.08 30.84
C PHE A 492 -11.11 -23.19 30.73
N LYS A 493 -12.29 -23.01 31.33
CA LYS A 493 -13.37 -24.01 31.26
C LYS A 493 -14.20 -23.90 29.98
N TYR A 494 -14.31 -22.68 29.43
CA TYR A 494 -15.11 -22.38 28.23
C TYR A 494 -14.47 -21.23 27.43
N LEU A 495 -14.02 -21.51 26.21
CA LEU A 495 -13.54 -20.51 25.23
C LEU A 495 -14.16 -20.74 23.85
N ASP A 496 -15.39 -21.26 23.80
CA ASP A 496 -16.04 -21.68 22.56
C ASP A 496 -16.19 -20.55 21.52
N SER A 497 -16.17 -19.29 21.96
CA SER A 497 -16.23 -18.11 21.07
C SER A 497 -14.86 -17.57 20.65
N LEU A 498 -13.76 -18.04 21.23
CA LEU A 498 -12.44 -17.45 21.03
C LEU A 498 -11.91 -17.75 19.63
N THR A 499 -11.53 -16.71 18.90
CA THR A 499 -10.98 -16.77 17.53
C THR A 499 -9.53 -16.30 17.48
N SER A 500 -9.13 -15.33 18.30
CA SER A 500 -7.78 -14.76 18.25
C SER A 500 -7.12 -14.78 19.63
N MET A 501 -5.92 -15.34 19.71
CA MET A 501 -5.08 -15.39 20.91
C MET A 501 -3.67 -14.88 20.61
N ASP A 502 -3.31 -13.74 21.19
CA ASP A 502 -1.95 -13.19 21.15
C ASP A 502 -1.33 -13.22 22.55
N LEU A 503 -0.27 -14.03 22.68
CA LEU A 503 0.57 -14.13 23.88
C LEU A 503 2.03 -13.77 23.55
N SER A 504 2.28 -13.06 22.45
CA SER A 504 3.63 -12.70 22.02
C SER A 504 4.42 -11.95 23.10
N SER A 505 5.73 -12.14 23.15
CA SER A 505 6.64 -11.56 24.15
C SER A 505 6.26 -11.88 25.62
N CYS A 506 5.56 -12.99 25.88
CA CYS A 506 5.33 -13.50 27.24
C CYS A 506 6.54 -14.30 27.74
N GLU A 507 7.58 -13.62 28.21
CA GLU A 507 8.87 -14.22 28.57
C GLU A 507 8.82 -15.35 29.61
N LEU A 508 7.82 -15.41 30.50
CA LEU A 508 7.68 -16.49 31.50
C LEU A 508 6.81 -17.68 31.03
N LEU A 509 6.25 -17.62 29.82
CA LEU A 509 5.41 -18.70 29.29
C LEU A 509 6.29 -19.89 28.89
N THR A 510 6.33 -20.93 29.72
CA THR A 510 7.11 -22.16 29.44
C THR A 510 6.32 -23.22 28.68
N LYS A 511 4.98 -23.23 28.81
CA LYS A 511 4.08 -24.13 28.09
C LYS A 511 2.85 -23.38 27.62
N LEU A 512 2.35 -23.71 26.43
CA LEU A 512 1.05 -23.23 25.98
C LEU A 512 -0.06 -23.86 26.85
N PRO A 513 -1.00 -23.09 27.41
CA PRO A 513 -2.14 -23.61 28.18
C PRO A 513 -3.00 -24.58 27.36
N GLU A 514 -3.78 -25.41 28.04
CA GLU A 514 -4.73 -26.31 27.37
C GLU A 514 -5.86 -25.51 26.68
N ILE A 515 -5.73 -25.33 25.36
CA ILE A 515 -6.72 -24.65 24.52
C ILE A 515 -7.73 -25.61 23.86
N SER A 516 -7.89 -26.82 24.43
CA SER A 516 -8.90 -27.81 24.02
C SER A 516 -10.34 -27.29 24.03
N ARG A 517 -10.57 -26.16 24.72
CA ARG A 517 -11.85 -25.45 24.85
C ARG A 517 -11.99 -24.22 23.94
N ALA A 518 -11.05 -24.01 23.01
CA ALA A 518 -11.09 -22.95 21.98
C ALA A 518 -11.11 -23.53 20.55
N PRO A 519 -12.09 -24.38 20.17
CA PRO A 519 -12.13 -25.05 18.86
C PRO A 519 -12.37 -24.11 17.66
N ASN A 520 -12.65 -22.83 17.92
CA ASN A 520 -12.92 -21.81 16.90
C ASN A 520 -11.73 -20.85 16.69
N LEU A 521 -10.56 -21.16 17.23
CA LEU A 521 -9.36 -20.33 17.09
C LEU A 521 -8.90 -20.27 15.62
N THR A 522 -8.75 -19.05 15.10
CA THR A 522 -8.28 -18.68 13.76
C THR A 522 -6.86 -18.11 13.79
N GLU A 523 -6.47 -17.39 14.84
CA GLU A 523 -5.11 -16.86 15.03
C GLU A 523 -4.50 -17.29 16.36
N LEU A 524 -3.25 -17.74 16.33
CA LEU A 524 -2.43 -17.98 17.52
C LEU A 524 -1.02 -17.39 17.33
N ASN A 525 -0.72 -16.32 18.09
CA ASN A 525 0.57 -15.64 18.07
C ASN A 525 1.36 -15.89 19.38
N LEU A 526 2.54 -16.49 19.24
CA LEU A 526 3.49 -16.81 20.31
C LEU A 526 4.89 -16.20 20.05
N ASP A 527 5.00 -15.24 19.12
CA ASP A 527 6.26 -14.61 18.73
C ASP A 527 7.01 -14.06 19.95
N TYR A 528 8.33 -14.20 19.97
CA TYR A 528 9.24 -13.77 21.05
C TYR A 528 8.99 -14.40 22.45
N CYS A 529 8.25 -15.51 22.55
CA CYS A 529 8.14 -16.28 23.81
C CYS A 529 9.42 -17.08 24.11
N THR A 530 10.49 -16.39 24.53
CA THR A 530 11.86 -16.94 24.64
C THR A 530 12.02 -18.17 25.54
N ASN A 531 11.18 -18.36 26.57
CA ASN A 531 11.22 -19.54 27.44
C ASN A 531 10.17 -20.62 27.11
N LEU A 532 9.40 -20.48 26.02
CA LEU A 532 8.43 -21.50 25.60
C LEU A 532 9.16 -22.80 25.24
N GLU A 533 8.81 -23.89 25.91
CA GLU A 533 9.40 -25.23 25.69
C GLU A 533 8.40 -26.21 25.04
N GLU A 534 7.09 -26.02 25.24
CA GLU A 534 6.05 -26.97 24.85
C GLU A 534 4.79 -26.28 24.31
N VAL A 535 4.38 -26.69 23.11
CA VAL A 535 3.07 -26.47 22.50
C VAL A 535 2.33 -27.81 22.49
N ASN A 536 1.12 -27.85 23.04
CA ASN A 536 0.39 -29.11 23.24
C ASN A 536 -0.15 -29.71 21.93
N GLU A 537 -0.29 -31.05 21.89
CA GLU A 537 -0.79 -31.81 20.73
C GLU A 537 -2.13 -31.32 20.18
N PHE A 538 -3.03 -30.79 21.02
CA PHE A 538 -4.34 -30.33 20.57
C PHE A 538 -4.24 -29.19 19.54
N VAL A 539 -3.20 -28.35 19.62
CA VAL A 539 -2.92 -27.30 18.63
C VAL A 539 -2.87 -27.86 17.22
N GLY A 540 -2.35 -29.08 17.03
CA GLY A 540 -2.26 -29.74 15.73
C GLY A 540 -3.62 -30.10 15.10
N PHE A 541 -4.73 -30.03 15.84
CA PHE A 541 -6.07 -30.43 15.39
C PHE A 541 -7.09 -29.27 15.40
N LEU A 542 -6.62 -28.02 15.48
CA LEU A 542 -7.43 -26.82 15.31
C LEU A 542 -7.80 -26.62 13.83
N GLU A 543 -8.79 -27.35 13.33
CA GLU A 543 -9.19 -27.36 11.90
C GLU A 543 -9.50 -25.96 11.32
N LYS A 544 -9.85 -24.99 12.17
CA LYS A 544 -10.18 -23.58 11.83
C LYS A 544 -9.01 -22.59 11.94
N LEU A 545 -7.85 -23.02 12.42
CA LEU A 545 -6.68 -22.16 12.55
C LEU A 545 -6.24 -21.70 11.16
N VAL A 546 -6.01 -20.40 10.98
CA VAL A 546 -5.60 -19.74 9.73
C VAL A 546 -4.15 -19.28 9.82
N GLU A 547 -3.72 -18.77 10.97
CA GLU A 547 -2.33 -18.33 11.21
C GLU A 547 -1.82 -18.88 12.54
N PHE A 548 -0.64 -19.51 12.51
CA PHE A 548 0.14 -19.87 13.70
C PHE A 548 1.53 -19.24 13.60
N ARG A 549 1.94 -18.51 14.64
CA ARG A 549 3.25 -17.86 14.71
C ARG A 549 3.99 -18.21 16.01
N ALA A 550 5.24 -18.62 15.87
CA ALA A 550 6.21 -18.75 16.95
C ALA A 550 7.61 -18.35 16.43
N TYR A 551 7.75 -17.08 16.05
CA TYR A 551 9.02 -16.47 15.65
C TYR A 551 9.91 -16.14 16.86
N GLY A 552 11.22 -16.28 16.72
CA GLY A 552 12.22 -15.78 17.66
C GLY A 552 12.88 -16.90 18.48
N ARG A 553 13.87 -16.54 19.30
CA ARG A 553 14.75 -17.50 20.01
C ARG A 553 14.04 -18.21 21.18
N THR A 554 13.05 -19.04 20.87
CA THR A 554 12.32 -19.87 21.83
C THR A 554 13.14 -21.09 22.23
N LYS A 555 12.77 -21.73 23.35
CA LYS A 555 13.29 -23.02 23.80
C LYS A 555 12.41 -24.18 23.34
N LEU A 556 11.62 -23.99 22.29
CA LEU A 556 10.55 -24.90 21.88
C LEU A 556 11.15 -26.26 21.49
N LYS A 557 10.85 -27.30 22.29
CA LYS A 557 11.32 -28.68 22.11
C LYS A 557 10.18 -29.60 21.69
N VAL A 558 8.99 -29.34 22.22
CA VAL A 558 7.78 -30.14 22.00
C VAL A 558 6.78 -29.29 21.23
N PHE A 559 6.52 -29.69 20.00
CA PHE A 559 5.42 -29.25 19.15
C PHE A 559 4.52 -30.48 18.91
N PRO A 560 3.24 -30.34 18.48
CA PRO A 560 2.44 -31.48 18.03
C PRO A 560 3.23 -32.46 17.18
N SER A 561 3.14 -33.76 17.48
CA SER A 561 3.79 -34.81 16.69
C SER A 561 3.09 -35.03 15.34
N ALA A 562 1.82 -34.63 15.25
CA ALA A 562 1.06 -34.64 14.02
C ALA A 562 0.10 -33.44 13.89
N ILE A 563 -0.13 -32.96 12.67
CA ILE A 563 -1.04 -31.84 12.37
C ILE A 563 -2.08 -32.19 11.31
N ARG A 564 -3.27 -31.60 11.46
CA ARG A 564 -4.39 -31.58 10.50
C ARG A 564 -5.09 -30.23 10.59
N LEU A 565 -4.46 -29.20 10.03
CA LEU A 565 -4.89 -27.81 10.15
C LEU A 565 -5.48 -27.34 8.81
N THR A 566 -6.69 -27.82 8.52
CA THR A 566 -7.31 -27.71 7.18
C THR A 566 -7.54 -26.29 6.68
N SER A 567 -7.70 -25.30 7.57
CA SER A 567 -7.85 -23.88 7.21
C SER A 567 -6.55 -23.05 7.27
N LEU A 568 -5.42 -23.65 7.67
CA LEU A 568 -4.17 -22.93 7.91
C LEU A 568 -3.64 -22.35 6.60
N ARG A 569 -3.21 -21.09 6.63
CA ARG A 569 -2.62 -20.34 5.50
C ARG A 569 -1.16 -19.99 5.72
N SER A 570 -0.77 -19.72 6.97
CA SER A 570 0.61 -19.44 7.35
C SER A 570 1.01 -20.20 8.62
N LEU A 571 2.21 -20.80 8.59
CA LEU A 571 2.86 -21.45 9.73
C LEU A 571 4.30 -20.94 9.85
N ILE A 572 4.58 -20.20 10.93
CA ILE A 572 5.90 -19.61 11.20
C ILE A 572 6.46 -20.22 12.50
N LEU A 573 7.62 -20.88 12.42
CA LEU A 573 8.32 -21.52 13.56
C LEU A 573 9.79 -21.06 13.68
N ASN A 574 10.08 -19.86 13.20
CA ASN A 574 11.45 -19.38 12.99
C ASN A 574 12.22 -19.18 14.30
N TRP A 575 13.51 -19.47 14.27
CA TRP A 575 14.47 -19.36 15.37
C TRP A 575 14.15 -20.24 16.60
N CYS A 576 13.24 -21.22 16.44
CA CYS A 576 12.97 -22.28 17.41
C CYS A 576 14.12 -23.30 17.46
N SER A 577 15.31 -22.85 17.86
CA SER A 577 16.58 -23.59 17.84
C SER A 577 16.60 -24.92 18.62
N SER A 578 15.63 -25.17 19.50
CA SER A 578 15.51 -26.44 20.24
C SER A 578 14.60 -27.48 19.55
N LEU A 579 13.89 -27.10 18.48
CA LEU A 579 12.96 -27.95 17.76
C LEU A 579 13.74 -28.84 16.78
N GLN A 580 13.61 -30.17 16.94
CA GLN A 580 14.41 -31.15 16.18
C GLN A 580 13.62 -31.96 15.15
N ASN A 581 12.30 -31.98 15.24
CA ASN A 581 11.41 -32.78 14.40
C ASN A 581 10.26 -31.89 13.91
N PHE A 582 9.87 -32.04 12.63
CA PHE A 582 8.66 -31.44 12.07
C PHE A 582 7.47 -32.41 12.19
N PRO A 583 6.23 -31.94 12.46
CA PRO A 583 5.04 -32.79 12.60
C PRO A 583 4.71 -33.62 11.35
N ALA A 584 4.19 -34.83 11.57
CA ALA A 584 3.54 -35.59 10.50
C ALA A 584 2.22 -34.91 10.07
N ILE A 585 1.97 -34.80 8.77
CA ILE A 585 0.79 -34.11 8.23
C ILE A 585 -0.29 -35.15 7.88
N LEU A 586 -1.42 -35.08 8.58
CA LEU A 586 -2.50 -36.06 8.53
C LEU A 586 -3.60 -35.65 7.55
N GLY A 587 -3.44 -36.09 6.31
CA GLY A 587 -4.36 -35.78 5.22
C GLY A 587 -4.05 -34.45 4.53
N LYS A 588 -4.88 -34.11 3.54
CA LYS A 588 -4.66 -33.03 2.59
C LYS A 588 -4.86 -31.64 3.23
N MET A 589 -3.85 -30.77 3.13
CA MET A 589 -3.88 -29.38 3.62
C MET A 589 -3.73 -28.40 2.44
N ASP A 590 -4.87 -28.09 1.81
CA ASP A 590 -4.94 -27.29 0.57
C ASP A 590 -4.84 -25.77 0.76
N ASN A 591 -5.01 -25.27 1.98
CA ASN A 591 -5.05 -23.83 2.25
C ASN A 591 -3.70 -23.24 2.68
N LEU A 592 -2.71 -24.08 3.04
CA LEU A 592 -1.43 -23.59 3.57
C LEU A 592 -0.63 -23.00 2.41
N MET A 593 -0.42 -21.69 2.42
CA MET A 593 0.28 -20.95 1.36
C MET A 593 1.75 -20.73 1.73
N SER A 594 2.04 -20.46 3.01
CA SER A 594 3.38 -20.11 3.47
C SER A 594 3.83 -20.92 4.69
N LEU A 595 5.03 -21.49 4.63
CA LEU A 595 5.68 -22.24 5.70
C LEU A 595 7.10 -21.71 5.91
N SER A 596 7.41 -21.23 7.11
CA SER A 596 8.76 -20.85 7.50
C SER A 596 9.21 -21.58 8.77
N ILE A 597 10.39 -22.20 8.71
CA ILE A 597 11.03 -22.95 9.79
C ILE A 597 12.51 -22.56 9.95
N GLU A 598 12.84 -21.33 9.55
CA GLU A 598 14.19 -20.72 9.63
C GLU A 598 14.86 -20.95 11.00
N GLY A 599 16.17 -21.18 11.03
CA GLY A 599 16.96 -21.20 12.27
C GLY A 599 16.56 -22.29 13.27
N THR A 600 15.89 -23.35 12.81
CA THR A 600 15.53 -24.52 13.62
C THR A 600 16.62 -25.61 13.57
N CYS A 601 16.59 -26.53 14.53
CA CYS A 601 17.44 -27.73 14.52
C CYS A 601 16.74 -28.95 13.91
N ILE A 602 15.75 -28.73 13.03
CA ILE A 602 15.02 -29.81 12.35
C ILE A 602 16.00 -30.62 11.50
N LYS A 603 16.00 -31.94 11.68
CA LYS A 603 16.97 -32.83 11.03
C LYS A 603 16.50 -33.35 9.68
N GLU A 604 15.22 -33.66 9.59
CA GLU A 604 14.55 -34.29 8.45
C GLU A 604 13.10 -33.79 8.41
N LEU A 605 12.56 -33.56 7.21
CA LEU A 605 11.12 -33.35 7.02
C LEU A 605 10.42 -34.70 6.76
N PRO A 606 9.23 -34.94 7.32
CA PRO A 606 8.51 -36.20 7.11
C PRO A 606 8.01 -36.30 5.66
N SER A 607 7.90 -37.52 5.13
CA SER A 607 7.34 -37.77 3.79
C SER A 607 5.89 -37.28 3.65
N SER A 608 5.17 -37.06 4.74
CA SER A 608 3.87 -36.39 4.72
C SER A 608 3.91 -34.92 4.26
N ILE A 609 5.09 -34.29 4.07
CA ILE A 609 5.20 -32.91 3.57
C ILE A 609 4.48 -32.73 2.22
N GLY A 610 4.47 -33.77 1.37
CA GLY A 610 3.72 -33.77 0.10
C GLY A 610 2.19 -33.64 0.24
N ASN A 611 1.64 -33.66 1.46
CA ASN A 611 0.23 -33.37 1.71
C ASN A 611 -0.09 -31.86 1.76
N LEU A 612 0.93 -30.98 1.68
CA LEU A 612 0.79 -29.51 1.66
C LEU A 612 0.59 -29.01 0.21
N TYR A 613 -0.43 -29.51 -0.49
CA TYR A 613 -0.62 -29.29 -1.92
C TYR A 613 -0.75 -27.81 -2.32
N GLY A 614 -1.27 -26.96 -1.42
CA GLY A 614 -1.45 -25.52 -1.67
C GLY A 614 -0.24 -24.65 -1.34
N LEU A 615 0.88 -25.24 -0.88
CA LEU A 615 2.06 -24.50 -0.42
C LEU A 615 2.71 -23.78 -1.59
N GLN A 616 2.89 -22.46 -1.46
CA GLN A 616 3.49 -21.56 -2.43
C GLN A 616 4.89 -21.12 -1.99
N GLU A 617 5.07 -20.88 -0.69
CA GLU A 617 6.33 -20.42 -0.10
C GLU A 617 6.83 -21.41 0.96
N LEU A 618 8.10 -21.79 0.85
CA LEU A 618 8.82 -22.57 1.85
C LEU A 618 10.18 -21.93 2.16
N SER A 619 10.37 -21.48 3.40
CA SER A 619 11.64 -20.95 3.91
C SER A 619 12.20 -21.85 5.02
N MET A 620 13.43 -22.29 4.84
CA MET A 620 14.19 -23.18 5.74
C MET A 620 15.58 -22.61 6.06
N THR A 621 15.72 -21.29 5.96
CA THR A 621 16.97 -20.55 6.06
C THR A 621 17.71 -20.83 7.38
N SER A 622 19.03 -20.93 7.38
CA SER A 622 19.86 -21.29 8.55
C SER A 622 19.49 -22.62 9.25
N CYS A 623 18.85 -23.59 8.58
CA CYS A 623 18.58 -24.92 9.14
C CYS A 623 19.82 -25.83 9.12
N LEU A 624 20.83 -25.48 9.92
CA LEU A 624 22.16 -26.13 9.99
C LEU A 624 22.13 -27.65 10.24
N SER A 625 21.03 -28.19 10.79
CA SER A 625 20.87 -29.61 11.09
C SER A 625 20.12 -30.41 10.01
N LEU A 626 19.51 -29.75 9.02
CA LEU A 626 18.66 -30.37 8.01
C LEU A 626 19.52 -31.17 7.02
N LYS A 627 19.43 -32.50 7.07
CA LYS A 627 20.30 -33.39 6.28
C LYS A 627 19.76 -33.72 4.90
N GLU A 628 18.46 -33.97 4.82
CA GLU A 628 17.80 -34.49 3.63
C GLU A 628 16.37 -33.95 3.53
N LEU A 629 15.91 -33.75 2.30
CA LEU A 629 14.50 -33.56 1.98
C LEU A 629 13.87 -34.91 1.58
N PRO A 630 12.58 -35.14 1.85
CA PRO A 630 11.92 -36.41 1.58
C PRO A 630 11.78 -36.67 0.08
N HIS A 631 11.75 -37.96 -0.29
CA HIS A 631 11.72 -38.43 -1.68
C HIS A 631 10.51 -37.99 -2.51
N ASN A 632 9.47 -37.45 -1.88
CA ASN A 632 8.23 -37.00 -2.51
C ASN A 632 8.02 -35.47 -2.39
N PHE A 633 9.11 -34.71 -2.32
CA PHE A 633 9.10 -33.25 -2.29
C PHE A 633 8.54 -32.63 -3.60
N ASP A 634 8.59 -33.38 -4.70
CA ASP A 634 7.96 -33.10 -5.99
C ASP A 634 6.41 -33.03 -5.93
N MET A 635 5.79 -33.60 -4.89
CA MET A 635 4.35 -33.49 -4.67
C MET A 635 3.87 -32.09 -4.27
N LEU A 636 4.78 -31.17 -3.94
CA LEU A 636 4.50 -29.77 -3.62
C LEU A 636 4.20 -28.95 -4.90
N GLN A 637 3.14 -29.34 -5.62
CA GLN A 637 2.85 -28.84 -6.96
C GLN A 637 2.49 -27.35 -7.05
N SER A 638 2.11 -26.69 -5.95
CA SER A 638 1.90 -25.23 -5.94
C SER A 638 3.12 -24.43 -5.50
N LEU A 639 4.25 -25.07 -5.18
CA LEU A 639 5.41 -24.38 -4.63
C LEU A 639 6.08 -23.52 -5.71
N THR A 640 6.13 -22.22 -5.46
CA THR A 640 6.74 -21.21 -6.33
C THR A 640 8.03 -20.65 -5.75
N ASN A 641 8.14 -20.57 -4.42
CA ASN A 641 9.24 -19.91 -3.72
C ASN A 641 9.87 -20.87 -2.72
N LEU A 642 11.17 -21.13 -2.87
CA LEU A 642 11.95 -22.01 -2.01
C LEU A 642 13.25 -21.31 -1.54
N ASP A 643 13.31 -20.94 -0.26
CA ASP A 643 14.52 -20.40 0.37
C ASP A 643 15.14 -21.44 1.32
N MET A 644 16.40 -21.78 1.07
CA MET A 644 17.17 -22.76 1.84
C MET A 644 18.55 -22.26 2.22
N ASP A 645 18.80 -20.94 2.20
CA ASP A 645 20.13 -20.40 2.52
C ASP A 645 20.67 -20.89 3.87
N GLY A 646 21.96 -21.16 3.97
CA GLY A 646 22.59 -21.65 5.20
C GLY A 646 22.22 -23.09 5.56
N CYS A 647 21.89 -23.94 4.58
CA CYS A 647 21.66 -25.38 4.75
C CYS A 647 22.83 -26.25 4.23
N PRO A 648 24.00 -26.31 4.92
CA PRO A 648 25.25 -26.85 4.37
C PRO A 648 25.27 -28.36 4.11
N GLN A 649 24.29 -29.12 4.61
CA GLN A 649 24.19 -30.58 4.38
C GLN A 649 23.35 -30.91 3.13
N LEU A 650 22.68 -29.93 2.52
CA LEU A 650 21.71 -30.12 1.44
C LEU A 650 22.32 -30.64 0.13
N ARG A 651 23.63 -30.50 -0.07
CA ARG A 651 24.34 -31.11 -1.20
C ARG A 651 24.12 -32.64 -1.30
N ASN A 652 23.88 -33.33 -0.17
CA ASN A 652 23.54 -34.75 -0.15
C ASN A 652 22.16 -35.06 -0.78
N PHE A 653 21.25 -34.08 -0.84
CA PHE A 653 19.97 -34.21 -1.52
C PHE A 653 20.11 -34.04 -3.05
N LEU A 654 20.85 -33.02 -3.50
CA LEU A 654 21.12 -32.82 -4.94
C LEU A 654 21.86 -34.02 -5.57
N THR A 655 22.82 -34.59 -4.86
CA THR A 655 23.52 -35.81 -5.29
C THR A 655 22.64 -37.07 -5.26
N LYS A 656 21.48 -37.06 -4.60
CA LYS A 656 20.46 -38.12 -4.77
C LYS A 656 19.60 -37.90 -6.01
N LEU A 657 19.21 -36.66 -6.32
CA LEU A 657 18.44 -36.35 -7.53
C LEU A 657 19.13 -36.84 -8.80
N THR A 658 20.45 -36.62 -8.94
CA THR A 658 21.24 -37.18 -10.07
C THR A 658 21.22 -38.70 -10.14
N ASN A 659 21.28 -39.37 -8.99
CA ASN A 659 21.31 -40.84 -8.92
C ASN A 659 19.96 -41.51 -9.14
N MET A 660 18.84 -40.76 -9.22
CA MET A 660 17.49 -41.32 -9.43
C MET A 660 17.05 -41.38 -10.91
N GLY A 661 17.81 -40.79 -11.84
CA GLY A 661 17.59 -40.90 -13.30
C GLY A 661 16.74 -39.78 -13.92
N GLU A 662 16.98 -39.52 -15.21
CA GLU A 662 16.63 -38.28 -15.93
C GLU A 662 15.15 -38.06 -16.31
N SER A 663 14.13 -38.48 -15.52
CA SER A 663 12.74 -38.36 -16.02
C SER A 663 11.55 -38.23 -15.04
N THR A 664 11.72 -38.16 -13.71
CA THR A 664 10.54 -38.21 -12.80
C THR A 664 10.32 -37.02 -11.85
N HIS A 665 11.32 -36.19 -11.57
CA HIS A 665 11.21 -35.14 -10.53
C HIS A 665 11.75 -33.79 -11.02
N THR A 666 11.00 -33.09 -11.87
CA THR A 666 11.28 -31.69 -12.23
C THR A 666 10.38 -30.75 -11.44
N PHE A 667 10.97 -29.74 -10.82
CA PHE A 667 10.30 -28.72 -10.01
C PHE A 667 9.75 -27.60 -10.89
N ASP A 668 8.85 -28.01 -11.78
CA ASP A 668 8.28 -27.24 -12.88
C ASP A 668 7.57 -25.93 -12.48
N ASN A 669 7.26 -25.71 -11.20
CA ASN A 669 6.49 -24.54 -10.76
C ASN A 669 7.31 -23.58 -9.88
N ILE A 670 8.57 -23.91 -9.57
CA ILE A 670 9.46 -23.02 -8.82
C ILE A 670 9.86 -21.84 -9.69
N GLN A 671 9.52 -20.66 -9.19
CA GLN A 671 9.78 -19.33 -9.76
C GLN A 671 10.98 -18.66 -9.09
N SER A 672 11.13 -18.90 -7.77
CA SER A 672 12.18 -18.37 -6.91
C SER A 672 12.88 -19.50 -6.16
N LEU A 673 14.20 -19.52 -6.21
CA LEU A 673 15.06 -20.49 -5.53
C LEU A 673 16.28 -19.79 -4.94
N ASN A 674 16.51 -19.93 -3.64
CA ASN A 674 17.73 -19.47 -2.97
C ASN A 674 18.49 -20.65 -2.34
N LEU A 675 19.78 -20.74 -2.66
CA LEU A 675 20.71 -21.81 -2.26
C LEU A 675 22.04 -21.28 -1.70
N GLU A 676 22.09 -20.01 -1.29
CA GLU A 676 23.28 -19.41 -0.67
C GLU A 676 23.76 -20.26 0.53
N ASN A 677 25.07 -20.33 0.78
CA ASN A 677 25.66 -21.08 1.90
C ASN A 677 25.27 -22.59 2.02
N CYS A 678 24.71 -23.23 0.98
CA CYS A 678 24.24 -24.63 1.00
C CYS A 678 25.34 -25.71 0.82
N GLY A 679 26.62 -25.32 0.87
CA GLY A 679 27.75 -26.26 0.73
C GLY A 679 27.92 -26.86 -0.68
N LEU A 680 27.37 -26.19 -1.70
CA LEU A 680 27.41 -26.56 -3.11
C LEU A 680 28.81 -26.40 -3.71
N ILE A 681 29.07 -27.04 -4.85
CA ILE A 681 30.23 -26.77 -5.72
C ILE A 681 29.83 -26.73 -7.20
N ASP A 682 30.74 -26.32 -8.08
CA ASP A 682 30.53 -26.15 -9.53
C ASP A 682 29.88 -27.37 -10.21
N GLU A 683 30.25 -28.60 -9.81
CA GLU A 683 29.69 -29.85 -10.35
C GLU A 683 28.20 -30.08 -10.00
N ASP A 684 27.66 -29.39 -9.00
CA ASP A 684 26.24 -29.51 -8.62
C ASP A 684 25.34 -28.58 -9.49
N LEU A 685 25.89 -27.56 -10.15
CA LEU A 685 25.12 -26.57 -10.94
C LEU A 685 24.27 -27.20 -12.06
N PRO A 686 24.76 -28.13 -12.91
CA PRO A 686 23.94 -28.74 -13.96
C PRO A 686 22.73 -29.51 -13.40
N VAL A 687 22.86 -30.05 -12.18
CA VAL A 687 21.77 -30.75 -11.49
C VAL A 687 20.65 -29.78 -11.13
N ILE A 688 21.02 -28.61 -10.62
CA ILE A 688 20.07 -27.56 -10.24
C ILE A 688 19.31 -27.08 -11.47
N PHE A 689 20.00 -26.71 -12.55
CA PHE A 689 19.33 -26.26 -13.78
C PHE A 689 18.44 -27.33 -14.43
N ASN A 690 18.83 -28.61 -14.37
CA ASN A 690 17.99 -29.71 -14.86
C ASN A 690 16.78 -29.99 -13.94
N SER A 691 16.91 -29.78 -12.63
CA SER A 691 15.85 -30.05 -11.64
C SER A 691 14.82 -28.91 -11.56
N PHE A 692 15.21 -27.67 -11.87
CA PHE A 692 14.37 -26.48 -11.74
C PHE A 692 14.26 -25.74 -13.10
N PRO A 693 13.43 -26.23 -14.05
CA PRO A 693 13.46 -25.75 -15.43
C PRO A 693 12.64 -24.47 -15.70
N LYS A 694 11.70 -24.09 -14.82
CA LYS A 694 10.82 -22.91 -15.03
C LYS A 694 11.13 -21.72 -14.11
N LEU A 695 12.40 -21.52 -13.76
CA LEU A 695 12.84 -20.39 -12.95
C LEU A 695 12.54 -19.07 -13.69
N ALA A 696 11.41 -18.47 -13.34
CA ALA A 696 10.81 -17.31 -13.97
C ALA A 696 10.13 -16.47 -12.88
N SER A 697 10.43 -15.18 -12.86
CA SER A 697 10.02 -14.19 -11.86
C SER A 697 8.52 -14.11 -11.55
N ILE A 698 8.19 -13.58 -10.35
CA ILE A 698 7.45 -12.32 -10.18
C ILE A 698 7.48 -11.87 -8.70
N GLU A 699 7.42 -10.56 -8.47
CA GLU A 699 7.32 -9.95 -7.14
C GLU A 699 5.94 -10.18 -6.49
N THR A 700 5.91 -10.62 -5.23
CA THR A 700 5.09 -9.97 -4.18
C THR A 700 5.55 -10.43 -2.80
N PHE A 701 5.76 -9.47 -1.89
CA PHE A 701 6.40 -9.62 -0.57
C PHE A 701 7.83 -10.23 -0.59
N GLU A 702 8.82 -9.38 -0.28
CA GLU A 702 10.24 -9.71 -0.05
C GLU A 702 11.09 -10.17 -1.26
N GLY A 703 10.73 -9.76 -2.48
CA GLY A 703 11.73 -9.37 -3.50
C GLY A 703 12.67 -10.46 -4.04
N TRP A 704 12.16 -11.65 -4.33
CA TRP A 704 12.99 -12.76 -4.83
C TRP A 704 13.10 -12.81 -6.36
N VAL A 705 14.35 -12.77 -6.85
CA VAL A 705 14.76 -13.06 -8.25
C VAL A 705 15.58 -14.36 -8.24
N LEU A 706 15.74 -15.05 -9.38
CA LEU A 706 16.69 -16.17 -9.45
C LEU A 706 18.12 -15.67 -9.21
N GLN A 707 18.63 -15.95 -8.02
CA GLN A 707 19.99 -15.71 -7.58
C GLN A 707 20.56 -17.03 -7.06
N VAL A 708 21.58 -17.56 -7.72
CA VAL A 708 22.30 -18.75 -7.27
C VAL A 708 23.70 -18.33 -6.84
N MET A 709 24.10 -18.71 -5.63
CA MET A 709 25.43 -18.48 -5.08
C MET A 709 26.05 -19.84 -4.74
N VAL A 710 27.20 -20.17 -5.35
CA VAL A 710 27.94 -21.40 -5.04
C VAL A 710 29.41 -21.09 -4.71
N PRO A 711 30.02 -21.76 -3.72
CA PRO A 711 31.46 -21.69 -3.48
C PRO A 711 32.28 -21.98 -4.74
N GLY A 712 33.17 -21.05 -5.13
CA GLY A 712 33.96 -21.19 -6.35
C GLY A 712 34.72 -19.91 -6.73
N THR A 713 35.77 -20.06 -7.54
CA THR A 713 36.71 -18.98 -7.91
C THR A 713 36.70 -18.65 -9.41
N ARG A 714 35.83 -19.28 -10.19
CA ARG A 714 35.81 -19.21 -11.65
C ARG A 714 34.39 -19.35 -12.17
N VAL A 715 34.10 -18.69 -13.28
CA VAL A 715 32.84 -18.90 -14.02
C VAL A 715 32.75 -20.36 -14.51
N PRO A 716 31.59 -21.03 -14.40
CA PRO A 716 31.42 -22.42 -14.83
C PRO A 716 31.72 -22.62 -16.32
N ALA A 717 32.35 -23.75 -16.66
CA ALA A 717 32.86 -24.03 -18.00
C ALA A 717 31.80 -24.18 -19.12
N TRP A 718 30.51 -24.12 -18.78
CA TRP A 718 29.39 -24.18 -19.73
C TRP A 718 28.89 -22.79 -20.17
N PHE A 719 29.40 -21.70 -19.60
CA PHE A 719 29.14 -20.34 -20.07
C PHE A 719 29.71 -20.12 -21.49
N ASP A 720 28.97 -19.41 -22.34
CA ASP A 720 29.37 -19.21 -23.74
C ASP A 720 30.53 -18.21 -23.89
N HIS A 721 30.63 -17.24 -22.99
CA HIS A 721 31.75 -16.32 -22.89
C HIS A 721 32.14 -16.07 -21.45
N VAL A 722 33.45 -15.98 -21.20
CA VAL A 722 34.05 -15.72 -19.89
C VAL A 722 35.16 -14.69 -20.04
N THR A 723 35.08 -13.62 -19.26
CA THR A 723 36.01 -12.48 -19.25
C THR A 723 36.68 -12.38 -17.88
N LYS A 724 37.94 -11.93 -17.83
CA LYS A 724 38.63 -11.66 -16.56
C LYS A 724 38.56 -10.16 -16.25
N GLY A 725 38.08 -9.79 -15.07
CA GLY A 725 37.88 -8.40 -14.66
C GLY A 725 36.49 -8.16 -14.07
N GLU A 726 36.15 -6.89 -13.82
CA GLU A 726 34.92 -6.50 -13.11
C GLU A 726 33.69 -6.35 -14.03
N TYR A 727 33.89 -6.48 -15.34
CA TYR A 727 32.84 -6.38 -16.37
C TYR A 727 33.04 -7.44 -17.46
N MET A 728 31.94 -7.81 -18.13
CA MET A 728 31.94 -8.65 -19.34
C MET A 728 31.57 -7.80 -20.55
N THR A 729 32.10 -8.15 -21.73
CA THR A 729 31.78 -7.49 -23.00
C THR A 729 31.35 -8.48 -24.08
N PHE A 730 30.33 -8.12 -24.86
CA PHE A 730 29.88 -8.85 -26.04
C PHE A 730 29.18 -7.90 -27.01
N TRP A 731 28.93 -8.32 -28.25
CA TRP A 731 28.33 -7.49 -29.28
C TRP A 731 26.97 -8.03 -29.71
N VAL A 732 26.02 -7.12 -29.92
CA VAL A 732 24.63 -7.42 -30.30
C VAL A 732 24.18 -6.49 -31.43
N ARG A 733 23.25 -6.96 -32.26
CA ARG A 733 22.49 -6.11 -33.19
C ARG A 733 21.02 -6.51 -33.23
N GLU A 734 20.17 -5.60 -33.70
CA GLU A 734 18.71 -5.71 -33.79
C GLU A 734 17.95 -5.91 -32.46
N LYS A 735 18.29 -6.92 -31.65
CA LYS A 735 17.56 -7.31 -30.44
C LYS A 735 18.47 -7.84 -29.34
N PHE A 736 18.25 -7.39 -28.12
CA PHE A 736 18.99 -7.85 -26.95
C PHE A 736 18.67 -9.33 -26.64
N PRO A 737 19.69 -10.20 -26.42
CA PRO A 737 19.46 -11.61 -26.17
C PRO A 737 19.00 -11.93 -24.75
N ALA A 738 18.24 -13.01 -24.65
CA ALA A 738 17.94 -13.70 -23.39
C ALA A 738 19.24 -14.30 -22.80
N ILE A 739 19.68 -13.83 -21.63
CA ILE A 739 20.97 -14.18 -21.02
C ILE A 739 20.92 -14.47 -19.52
N ILE A 740 21.79 -15.38 -19.06
CA ILE A 740 22.26 -15.46 -17.68
C ILE A 740 23.63 -14.79 -17.60
N ILE A 741 23.86 -14.01 -16.55
CA ILE A 741 25.17 -13.48 -16.19
C ILE A 741 25.73 -14.18 -14.96
N CYS A 742 27.05 -14.15 -14.84
CA CYS A 742 27.79 -14.76 -13.75
C CYS A 742 28.97 -13.90 -13.34
N PHE A 743 29.20 -13.80 -12.03
CA PHE A 743 30.33 -13.08 -11.43
C PHE A 743 31.02 -13.99 -10.41
N ALA A 744 32.33 -14.22 -10.57
CA ALA A 744 33.15 -14.80 -9.52
C ALA A 744 33.57 -13.69 -8.55
N LEU A 745 33.17 -13.84 -7.30
CA LEU A 745 33.36 -12.93 -6.18
C LEU A 745 34.50 -13.45 -5.30
N GLU A 746 35.61 -12.73 -5.26
CA GLU A 746 36.81 -13.05 -4.47
C GLU A 746 36.78 -12.29 -3.15
N VAL A 747 37.05 -12.97 -2.02
CA VAL A 747 36.88 -12.44 -0.66
C VAL A 747 38.25 -12.25 0.02
N GLU A 748 38.65 -10.99 0.22
CA GLU A 748 39.99 -10.65 0.72
C GLU A 748 40.18 -10.86 2.24
N SER A 749 39.09 -11.02 3.01
CA SER A 749 39.10 -11.35 4.46
C SER A 749 37.71 -11.73 4.98
N GLU A 750 37.64 -12.49 6.08
CA GLU A 750 36.38 -12.88 6.75
C GLU A 750 35.48 -11.67 7.04
N MET A 751 34.20 -11.77 6.65
CA MET A 751 33.16 -10.75 6.77
C MET A 751 32.11 -11.14 7.82
N GLU A 752 31.61 -10.15 8.57
CA GLU A 752 30.46 -10.26 9.50
C GLU A 752 29.38 -9.20 9.17
N LYS A 753 29.14 -8.90 7.88
CA LYS A 753 28.17 -7.88 7.44
C LYS A 753 27.59 -8.11 6.05
N ILE A 754 26.28 -7.83 5.94
CA ILE A 754 25.52 -7.71 4.68
C ILE A 754 26.10 -6.60 3.80
N PHE A 755 26.20 -6.84 2.48
CA PHE A 755 26.57 -5.83 1.48
C PHE A 755 25.66 -5.88 0.24
N ASN A 756 25.48 -4.75 -0.44
CA ASN A 756 24.68 -4.66 -1.67
C ASN A 756 25.56 -4.44 -2.91
N ARG A 757 25.12 -4.96 -4.05
CA ARG A 757 25.68 -4.67 -5.39
C ARG A 757 24.58 -4.16 -6.31
N GLU A 758 25.00 -3.54 -7.40
CA GLU A 758 24.15 -3.16 -8.52
C GLU A 758 24.74 -3.74 -9.81
N ILE A 759 23.88 -4.03 -10.79
CA ILE A 759 24.31 -4.40 -12.14
C ILE A 759 24.12 -3.17 -13.04
N ARG A 760 25.19 -2.69 -13.66
CA ARG A 760 25.16 -1.58 -14.63
C ARG A 760 25.33 -2.11 -16.05
N PHE A 761 24.55 -1.57 -16.98
CA PHE A 761 24.62 -1.88 -18.41
C PHE A 761 25.10 -0.66 -19.19
N TYR A 762 26.12 -0.87 -20.00
CA TYR A 762 26.63 0.11 -20.94
C TYR A 762 26.40 -0.39 -22.37
N ILE A 763 25.92 0.49 -23.25
CA ILE A 763 25.87 0.24 -24.70
C ILE A 763 26.72 1.29 -25.39
N ASN A 764 27.74 0.84 -26.13
CA ASN A 764 28.73 1.70 -26.80
C ASN A 764 29.40 2.74 -25.87
N GLY A 765 29.52 2.42 -24.57
CA GLY A 765 30.11 3.29 -23.54
C GLY A 765 29.14 4.29 -22.89
N GLU A 766 27.87 4.35 -23.27
CA GLU A 766 26.84 5.11 -22.54
C GLU A 766 26.11 4.19 -21.54
N GLU A 767 25.89 4.65 -20.31
CA GLU A 767 25.08 3.94 -19.32
C GLU A 767 23.60 3.98 -19.72
N VAL A 768 23.01 2.81 -19.94
CA VAL A 768 21.62 2.67 -20.41
C VAL A 768 20.69 2.03 -19.38
N TYR A 769 21.25 1.31 -18.41
CA TYR A 769 20.48 0.62 -17.38
C TYR A 769 21.24 0.47 -16.06
N GLU A 770 20.53 0.66 -14.96
CA GLU A 770 21.00 0.48 -13.58
C GLU A 770 20.02 -0.46 -12.87
N LEU A 771 20.54 -1.49 -12.20
CA LEU A 771 19.75 -2.52 -11.55
C LEU A 771 20.18 -2.68 -10.08
N GLU A 772 19.44 -2.04 -9.18
CA GLU A 772 19.57 -2.31 -7.74
C GLU A 772 19.13 -3.75 -7.44
N ILE A 773 19.99 -4.55 -6.82
CA ILE A 773 19.63 -5.91 -6.41
C ILE A 773 18.81 -5.80 -5.10
N PRO A 774 17.58 -6.36 -5.05
CA PRO A 774 16.66 -6.14 -3.93
C PRO A 774 17.10 -6.79 -2.60
N ARG A 775 18.11 -7.67 -2.61
CA ARG A 775 18.66 -8.33 -1.43
C ARG A 775 20.18 -8.12 -1.35
N GLY A 776 20.67 -7.79 -0.16
CA GLY A 776 22.10 -7.79 0.13
C GLY A 776 22.64 -9.20 0.31
N PHE A 777 23.86 -9.44 -0.17
CA PHE A 777 24.64 -10.66 0.03
C PHE A 777 24.93 -10.85 1.53
N SER A 778 24.87 -12.10 2.02
CA SER A 778 25.09 -12.43 3.44
C SER A 778 26.58 -12.66 3.77
N ASP A 779 26.88 -13.28 4.92
CA ASP A 779 28.25 -13.48 5.42
C ASP A 779 29.05 -14.47 4.54
N MET A 780 29.69 -13.95 3.49
CA MET A 780 30.57 -14.74 2.61
C MET A 780 31.90 -15.08 3.29
N VAL A 781 32.06 -16.35 3.68
CA VAL A 781 33.29 -16.86 4.34
C VAL A 781 34.35 -17.34 3.33
N THR A 782 33.96 -17.56 2.07
CA THR A 782 34.85 -18.01 0.98
C THR A 782 34.51 -17.31 -0.33
N ASP A 783 35.37 -17.45 -1.34
CA ASP A 783 35.05 -17.06 -2.72
C ASP A 783 33.78 -17.77 -3.22
N HIS A 784 32.92 -17.06 -3.94
CA HIS A 784 31.69 -17.60 -4.52
C HIS A 784 31.50 -17.17 -5.97
N VAL A 785 30.81 -18.01 -6.73
CA VAL A 785 30.25 -17.72 -8.04
C VAL A 785 28.79 -17.33 -7.85
N TRP A 786 28.45 -16.10 -8.21
CA TRP A 786 27.10 -15.58 -8.24
C TRP A 786 26.55 -15.65 -9.67
N LEU A 787 25.45 -16.38 -9.87
CA LEU A 787 24.72 -16.48 -11.13
C LEU A 787 23.38 -15.75 -11.01
N TYR A 788 22.98 -15.03 -12.06
CA TYR A 788 21.78 -14.21 -12.10
C TYR A 788 21.11 -14.27 -13.48
N ASP A 789 19.82 -14.59 -13.52
CA ASP A 789 19.05 -14.72 -14.77
C ASP A 789 18.31 -13.43 -15.10
N LEU A 790 18.90 -12.64 -16.01
CA LEU A 790 18.37 -11.34 -16.39
C LEU A 790 17.05 -11.41 -17.13
N ARG A 791 16.73 -12.54 -17.81
CA ARG A 791 15.52 -12.70 -18.66
C ARG A 791 14.23 -12.32 -17.93
N THR A 792 14.25 -12.47 -16.61
CA THR A 792 13.08 -12.49 -15.73
C THR A 792 12.91 -11.18 -14.94
N HIS A 793 13.85 -10.24 -14.97
CA HIS A 793 13.77 -9.10 -14.06
C HIS A 793 12.63 -8.13 -14.43
N SER A 794 11.66 -7.93 -13.51
CA SER A 794 10.46 -7.11 -13.76
C SER A 794 10.78 -5.66 -14.16
N SER A 795 11.84 -5.09 -13.58
CA SER A 795 12.33 -3.75 -13.95
C SER A 795 12.85 -3.67 -15.39
N ILE A 796 13.46 -4.72 -15.96
CA ILE A 796 14.15 -4.64 -17.26
C ILE A 796 13.14 -4.60 -18.41
N HIS A 797 12.90 -3.40 -18.94
CA HIS A 797 12.11 -3.22 -20.14
C HIS A 797 12.96 -3.45 -21.40
N TRP A 798 13.05 -4.71 -21.84
CA TRP A 798 13.82 -5.11 -23.04
C TRP A 798 13.59 -4.23 -24.29
N PRO A 799 12.35 -3.83 -24.66
CA PRO A 799 12.14 -2.94 -25.82
C PRO A 799 12.71 -1.53 -25.65
N SER A 800 13.04 -1.10 -24.43
CA SER A 800 13.79 0.14 -24.20
C SER A 800 15.29 -0.06 -24.43
N LEU A 801 15.88 -1.17 -23.99
CA LEU A 801 17.27 -1.52 -24.29
C LEU A 801 17.50 -1.65 -25.80
N ASP A 802 16.56 -2.27 -26.53
CA ASP A 802 16.59 -2.32 -28.00
C ASP A 802 16.60 -0.92 -28.65
N SER A 803 16.02 0.10 -28.01
CA SER A 803 15.95 1.46 -28.55
C SER A 803 17.25 2.27 -28.43
N TYR A 804 18.25 1.78 -27.69
CA TYR A 804 19.61 2.35 -27.61
C TYR A 804 20.57 1.75 -28.65
N GLN A 805 20.15 0.74 -29.41
CA GLN A 805 20.98 0.14 -30.46
C GLN A 805 21.07 1.05 -31.69
N MET A 806 22.28 1.27 -32.20
CA MET A 806 22.55 1.94 -33.47
C MET A 806 22.59 0.93 -34.63
N ASP A 807 22.49 1.44 -35.88
CA ASP A 807 22.62 0.65 -37.11
C ASP A 807 24.00 -0.03 -37.21
N GLY A 808 24.12 -1.27 -36.74
CA GLY A 808 25.36 -2.04 -36.78
C GLY A 808 25.53 -2.97 -35.58
N TRP A 809 26.78 -3.33 -35.29
CA TRP A 809 27.14 -4.02 -34.05
C TRP A 809 27.26 -3.02 -32.91
N ASN A 810 26.58 -3.31 -31.80
CA ASN A 810 26.62 -2.52 -30.58
C ASN A 810 27.39 -3.29 -29.52
N GLN A 811 28.41 -2.67 -28.92
CA GLN A 811 29.16 -3.24 -27.81
C GLN A 811 28.32 -3.10 -26.53
N VAL A 812 28.03 -4.23 -25.89
CA VAL A 812 27.35 -4.32 -24.60
C VAL A 812 28.40 -4.61 -23.53
N GLU A 813 28.42 -3.82 -22.47
CA GLU A 813 29.24 -4.07 -21.28
C GLU A 813 28.32 -4.22 -20.07
N ILE A 814 28.55 -5.25 -19.25
CA ILE A 814 27.77 -5.49 -18.01
C ILE A 814 28.75 -5.58 -16.84
N ALA A 815 28.58 -4.71 -15.85
CA ALA A 815 29.44 -4.57 -14.67
C ALA A 815 28.67 -4.85 -13.36
N CYS A 816 29.38 -5.29 -12.31
CA CYS A 816 28.84 -5.51 -10.96
C CYS A 816 29.49 -4.55 -9.95
N GLU A 817 28.80 -3.46 -9.65
CA GLU A 817 29.33 -2.32 -8.89
C GLU A 817 28.85 -2.28 -7.43
N LYS A 818 29.42 -1.37 -6.63
CA LYS A 818 29.22 -1.27 -5.17
C LYS A 818 28.35 -0.07 -4.82
N ILE A 819 27.13 -0.30 -4.35
CA ILE A 819 26.17 0.78 -4.01
C ILE A 819 26.69 1.68 -2.87
N SER A 820 27.23 1.12 -1.78
CA SER A 820 27.95 1.91 -0.75
C SER A 820 28.78 1.05 0.22
N GLY A 821 29.82 1.66 0.80
CA GLY A 821 30.65 1.05 1.85
C GLY A 821 31.88 0.30 1.34
N ALA A 822 32.84 0.07 2.23
CA ALA A 822 34.02 -0.74 1.94
C ALA A 822 33.68 -2.23 2.08
N SER A 823 33.39 -2.89 0.94
CA SER A 823 33.33 -4.35 0.87
C SER A 823 34.67 -4.92 0.42
N ASN A 824 35.23 -5.85 1.19
CA ASN A 824 36.46 -6.61 0.91
C ASN A 824 36.20 -7.75 -0.11
N VAL A 825 35.23 -7.54 -1.01
CA VAL A 825 34.84 -8.47 -2.06
C VAL A 825 35.11 -7.81 -3.41
N THR A 826 35.77 -8.49 -4.32
CA THR A 826 36.10 -8.02 -5.67
C THR A 826 35.52 -8.97 -6.71
N VAL A 827 35.35 -8.50 -7.94
CA VAL A 827 34.87 -9.34 -9.06
C VAL A 827 36.10 -9.78 -9.85
N SER A 828 36.43 -11.07 -9.79
CA SER A 828 37.65 -11.61 -10.41
C SER A 828 37.42 -12.13 -11.83
N TRP A 829 36.21 -12.63 -12.10
CA TRP A 829 35.76 -13.11 -13.41
C TRP A 829 34.28 -12.79 -13.65
N CYS A 830 33.95 -12.55 -14.91
CA CYS A 830 32.60 -12.33 -15.40
C CYS A 830 32.27 -13.34 -16.50
N GLY A 831 31.00 -13.68 -16.70
CA GLY A 831 30.59 -14.51 -17.82
C GLY A 831 29.14 -14.34 -18.21
N VAL A 832 28.86 -14.61 -19.49
CA VAL A 832 27.52 -14.57 -20.06
C VAL A 832 27.20 -15.90 -20.76
N HIS A 833 26.00 -16.42 -20.48
CA HIS A 833 25.42 -17.56 -21.17
C HIS A 833 24.19 -17.08 -21.96
N VAL A 834 24.11 -17.46 -23.23
CA VAL A 834 23.07 -17.03 -24.15
C VAL A 834 22.07 -18.17 -24.39
N PHE A 835 20.78 -17.90 -24.18
CA PHE A 835 19.72 -18.87 -24.47
C PHE A 835 19.51 -19.02 -25.97
N LYS A 836 20.27 -19.94 -26.58
CA LYS A 836 20.30 -20.24 -28.03
C LYS A 836 18.94 -20.66 -28.63
N GLN A 837 17.97 -20.99 -27.77
CA GLN A 837 16.60 -21.34 -28.16
C GLN A 837 15.68 -20.10 -28.26
N GLU A 838 16.04 -19.00 -27.57
CA GLU A 838 15.26 -17.76 -27.46
C GLU A 838 15.92 -16.58 -28.20
N ALA A 839 17.19 -16.72 -28.61
CA ALA A 839 18.00 -15.67 -29.22
C ALA A 839 18.49 -16.00 -30.65
N ASN A 840 18.55 -15.01 -31.54
CA ASN A 840 19.13 -15.20 -32.88
C ASN A 840 20.67 -15.14 -32.82
N MET A 841 21.31 -16.31 -32.76
CA MET A 841 22.78 -16.44 -32.70
C MET A 841 23.55 -15.85 -33.89
N LYS A 842 22.87 -15.35 -34.94
CA LYS A 842 23.52 -14.58 -36.03
C LYS A 842 23.74 -13.10 -35.70
N ASP A 843 23.07 -12.61 -34.68
CA ASP A 843 23.02 -11.19 -34.29
C ASP A 843 23.71 -10.94 -32.95
N ILE A 844 24.55 -11.89 -32.52
CA ILE A 844 25.32 -11.89 -31.28
C ILE A 844 26.74 -12.33 -31.62
N LEU A 845 27.75 -11.58 -31.19
CA LEU A 845 29.15 -12.00 -31.22
C LEU A 845 29.72 -11.94 -29.81
N LEU A 846 30.40 -13.02 -29.43
CA LEU A 846 31.06 -13.16 -28.12
C LEU A 846 32.57 -12.83 -28.19
N THR A 847 32.98 -12.20 -29.28
CA THR A 847 34.36 -11.78 -29.59
C THR A 847 34.29 -10.58 -30.50
N ASP A 848 35.25 -9.67 -30.37
CA ASP A 848 35.34 -8.43 -31.14
C ASP A 848 35.22 -8.68 -32.67
N PRO A 849 34.26 -8.04 -33.38
CA PRO A 849 34.11 -8.18 -34.82
C PRO A 849 35.31 -7.66 -35.62
N ASP A 850 36.03 -6.65 -35.14
CA ASP A 850 37.10 -5.99 -35.88
C ASP A 850 38.46 -6.69 -35.73
N ALA A 851 38.65 -7.48 -34.67
CA ALA A 851 39.88 -8.25 -34.40
C ALA A 851 40.27 -9.26 -35.51
N ASN A 852 39.33 -9.65 -36.38
CA ASN A 852 39.61 -10.52 -37.53
C ASN A 852 40.08 -9.78 -38.79
N SER A 853 39.97 -8.45 -38.86
CA SER A 853 40.40 -7.68 -40.04
C SER A 853 41.94 -7.58 -40.17
N ASP A 854 42.65 -7.57 -39.05
CA ASP A 854 44.12 -7.48 -39.01
C ASP A 854 44.82 -8.80 -39.37
N LEU A 855 44.20 -9.95 -39.09
CA LEU A 855 44.77 -11.27 -39.41
C LEU A 855 44.77 -11.60 -40.92
N GLU A 856 43.92 -10.95 -41.72
CA GLU A 856 43.97 -11.04 -43.19
C GLU A 856 44.92 -10.02 -43.83
N SER A 857 45.24 -8.91 -43.14
CA SER A 857 46.20 -7.92 -43.61
C SER A 857 47.65 -8.40 -43.42
N GLU A 858 47.97 -9.03 -42.28
CA GLU A 858 49.29 -9.61 -42.03
C GLU A 858 49.63 -10.80 -42.96
N LYS A 859 48.65 -11.67 -43.26
CA LYS A 859 48.84 -12.82 -44.17
C LYS A 859 49.16 -12.43 -45.61
N LYS A 860 48.82 -11.21 -46.04
CA LYS A 860 49.19 -10.68 -47.37
C LYS A 860 50.56 -10.02 -47.40
N HIS A 861 51.16 -9.70 -46.25
CA HIS A 861 52.47 -9.04 -46.18
C HIS A 861 53.66 -9.97 -45.91
N GLN A 862 53.44 -11.24 -45.53
CA GLN A 862 54.52 -12.21 -45.27
C GLN A 862 54.76 -13.26 -46.39
N LEU A 863 54.04 -13.18 -47.52
CA LEU A 863 54.30 -14.00 -48.72
C LEU A 863 55.28 -13.27 -49.66
N GLY A 864 56.54 -13.11 -49.24
CA GLY A 864 57.43 -12.21 -49.97
C GLY A 864 58.93 -12.13 -49.64
N THR A 865 59.59 -13.13 -49.02
CA THR A 865 61.05 -13.33 -49.17
C THR A 865 61.55 -14.70 -48.65
N ASP A 866 62.51 -15.26 -49.40
CA ASP A 866 63.49 -16.34 -49.13
C ASP A 866 63.45 -17.11 -47.78
N GLN A 867 63.26 -18.44 -47.78
CA GLN A 867 64.17 -19.54 -48.20
C GLN A 867 65.12 -20.08 -47.10
N ASN A 868 64.90 -21.37 -46.78
CA ASN A 868 65.87 -22.42 -46.43
C ASN A 868 66.68 -22.41 -45.12
N GLN A 869 66.80 -23.64 -44.56
CA GLN A 869 67.65 -24.16 -43.46
C GLN A 869 67.11 -24.00 -42.02
N ASP A 870 67.13 -25.01 -41.15
CA ASP A 870 67.35 -26.48 -41.26
C ASP A 870 66.55 -27.17 -40.13
N LYS A 871 65.78 -28.24 -40.36
CA LYS A 871 66.11 -29.67 -40.25
C LYS A 871 66.66 -30.22 -38.91
N ASN A 872 65.92 -31.21 -38.38
CA ASN A 872 66.32 -32.32 -37.47
C ASN A 872 66.66 -31.93 -36.00
N LEU A 873 66.16 -32.57 -34.94
CA LEU A 873 66.00 -34.02 -34.63
C LEU A 873 64.64 -34.30 -33.93
N LEU A 874 63.87 -35.37 -34.20
CA LEU A 874 64.07 -36.82 -33.99
C LEU A 874 63.85 -37.34 -32.54
N ASN A 875 62.66 -37.91 -32.28
CA ASN A 875 62.37 -39.32 -31.87
C ASN A 875 60.96 -39.40 -31.26
N GLU A 876 59.97 -40.14 -31.78
CA GLU A 876 59.82 -41.61 -31.92
C GLU A 876 59.84 -42.44 -30.62
N LYS A 877 58.66 -42.99 -30.24
CA LYS A 877 58.33 -44.44 -30.13
C LYS A 877 56.94 -44.63 -29.45
N THR A 878 55.88 -45.10 -30.14
CA THR A 878 55.43 -46.52 -30.39
C THR A 878 55.00 -47.28 -29.11
N LEU A 879 54.03 -48.21 -29.07
CA LEU A 879 53.25 -49.00 -30.06
C LEU A 879 51.96 -49.53 -29.36
N ASN A 880 50.74 -49.55 -29.91
CA ASN A 880 50.06 -50.60 -30.72
C ASN A 880 48.57 -50.18 -30.83
N GLY A 881 47.82 -50.33 -31.94
CA GLY A 881 47.26 -51.59 -32.48
C GLY A 881 46.01 -52.03 -31.68
N VAL A 882 44.78 -52.21 -32.20
CA VAL A 882 44.33 -52.75 -33.52
C VAL A 882 42.91 -52.23 -33.90
N THR A 883 42.62 -52.29 -35.21
CA THR A 883 41.38 -52.05 -36.03
C THR A 883 40.00 -52.38 -35.40
N LYS A 884 38.83 -51.97 -35.93
CA LYS A 884 38.42 -51.92 -37.36
C LYS A 884 37.10 -51.14 -37.65
N ASP A 885 36.89 -50.90 -38.94
CA ASP A 885 35.92 -50.03 -39.64
C ASP A 885 34.40 -50.24 -39.47
N SER A 886 33.69 -49.19 -39.90
CA SER A 886 32.41 -49.16 -40.64
C SER A 886 31.06 -49.19 -39.90
N MET A 887 30.27 -48.13 -40.11
CA MET A 887 28.86 -48.24 -40.48
C MET A 887 28.49 -47.13 -41.47
N LEU A 888 27.97 -47.52 -42.62
CA LEU A 888 27.18 -46.67 -43.50
C LEU A 888 26.00 -47.51 -44.01
N SER A 889 24.80 -46.94 -43.89
CA SER A 889 23.57 -47.28 -44.62
C SER A 889 22.79 -48.57 -44.30
N LEU A 890 21.52 -48.31 -43.93
CA LEU A 890 20.27 -48.86 -44.51
C LEU A 890 19.64 -50.20 -44.05
N THR A 891 18.32 -50.06 -43.82
CA THR A 891 17.17 -50.95 -44.08
C THR A 891 16.74 -52.08 -43.13
N HIS A 892 15.47 -51.92 -42.72
CA HIS A 892 14.37 -52.90 -42.57
C HIS A 892 14.30 -53.94 -41.44
N GLU A 893 13.05 -54.07 -40.98
CA GLU A 893 12.34 -55.25 -40.46
C GLU A 893 12.54 -55.77 -39.01
N ASP A 894 11.61 -55.32 -38.15
CA ASP A 894 10.44 -56.11 -37.66
C ASP A 894 10.60 -57.18 -36.54
N ILE A 895 9.50 -57.36 -35.80
CA ILE A 895 9.14 -58.46 -34.87
C ILE A 895 9.91 -58.60 -33.54
N GLY A 896 9.35 -57.98 -32.48
CA GLY A 896 8.72 -58.65 -31.33
C GLY A 896 9.53 -59.50 -30.31
N GLY A 897 9.13 -59.44 -29.03
CA GLY A 897 9.48 -60.51 -28.07
C GLY A 897 9.70 -60.10 -26.60
N VAL A 898 8.61 -60.01 -25.84
CA VAL A 898 8.44 -60.45 -24.43
C VAL A 898 9.70 -61.00 -23.72
N LYS A 899 10.15 -60.34 -22.65
CA LYS A 899 9.87 -60.79 -21.26
C LYS A 899 10.16 -59.75 -20.19
#